data_AF-A0A7K0NYR9-F1
#
_entry.id   AF-A0A7K0NYR9-F1
#
_cell.length_a   1.000
_cell.length_b   1.000
_cell.length_c   1.000
_cell.angle_alpha   90.00
_cell.angle_beta   90.00
_cell.angle_gamma   90.00
#
_symmetry.space_group_name_H-M   'P 1'
#
loop_
_entity.id
_entity.type
_entity.pdbx_description
1 polymer ?
#
loop_
_entity_poly.entity_id
_entity_poly.type
_entity_poly.pdbx_seq_one_letter_code
_entity_poly.pdbx_strand_id
1 'polypeptide(L)'
;MSNIPVSRAGVAAPRGVSIMRRSVRRSLAGIVSAAMVMVGIGVAAPPAAQAAACATTPLALTWDSSKTTGLLVDLPIRSAPVTVNWGDGTPDSVVSAVPGAPTSHTYAAAGIRTIEVCGPLARFGSFIRTWTKLGASGFTAVTSFPETLTDLGGGFSGWTNLTDVPNYLPSGVTTLASAFNGATKFNDPDIASWNTTNVTTLASTFVSAAAFNQPIGSWNTAKVTTLSQTFFGATVFNQPLASWNTSLVTTMSETFRLAKAFNQNLTTWDTSKVTTMATMFNDAWVFNNGSAPGLSDAPLTWNTGLVTTLEATFWAAKAFNQPVGSWNTSRNTSLYGTFNTAEKFNQNLGTWDTTNVTAMNGLFKGALVFNNAGSDSIKNWNTAKNTTLTGLLWDAPKFNQPIGSWNVSAVTQMSFIFKNAAAFDQDLGNWSPTALTAATEAYAPTNMYMSIANYDKLLLGWSSKVLKSAVPFDWGLHRYSCAAEPARIKMSTAPISWVITDGGLAETAPIISTIVPEKGQLSVYITAPSCMSSQRTTYQYSTNNGSTWVTVSSLSSPIVITGLNGGQNYPVMVRATGGSIGIGTNGPQSVAKIGTPVIDGAEIKAKNETSIYGAAVPTVGYTTTIAPGDWVSSATCGAYTDSTYVTAVTSATKPGTYVTHCTGPAKTGLNSDAVYKDGVYTVTKAPLTITAKSFTKTYGDAITLDGTQDFTVSGLIGSDAVASVTLTSSGTGASARVALSPYSVVPSAAVGAASQVLTQWYTIRYANGSITVNKAPGLTVSGTTYILSEGAPDLATLAVSYSASGFVNSETFASPNTAPTCAVYDSNGILKPAPYSSLAVGVYAVRCSGGVAANYDGITYSDGSLTVKSLNVAVTAKSANSAYGSAVSAPSPGYDVVGDLNGVTVTCAAYTDTVAPFTNLVTSSTKPGTYVTHCSGDVDNGAPDNTPIEYTDGVYTVTKVPLTVTAESWSKTYGDVITPAGASDFTSSGLVNGDGIGSVTLTTSGAMGTAGVAGSPYSVVPSAAVGAASQVLTDYYDITYVDGAITVARKSLTVEADDVMLQVGAAIPTSYSASYTGWVNGENDDTQQPAGWVAPTCESSFNSTTPLGTPVDVTCSGGAAEDYEFVFVSGSVTVGNPEVTVENTTKPAYETSGSTANVALSATITDWAPGCKVTFTLNPSTGTASPYTVYTTASNDVSVNAVLPVGVY
;
A
#
# COMPACT_ATOMS: atom_id res chain seq x y z
N MET A 1 -20.50 -43.89 -42.74
CA MET A 1 -21.76 -44.66 -42.65
C MET A 1 -22.65 -43.91 -41.67
N SER A 2 -23.82 -43.37 -41.97
CA SER A 2 -24.66 -43.26 -43.17
C SER A 2 -25.55 -42.04 -42.85
N ASN A 3 -25.65 -41.02 -43.71
CA ASN A 3 -26.74 -40.89 -44.70
C ASN A 3 -28.12 -40.99 -44.03
N ILE A 4 -29.01 -39.98 -44.00
CA ILE A 4 -29.56 -39.22 -45.13
C ILE A 4 -30.49 -38.08 -44.60
N PRO A 5 -30.83 -37.08 -45.44
CA PRO A 5 -31.21 -35.71 -45.09
C PRO A 5 -32.67 -35.39 -45.49
N VAL A 6 -32.93 -34.09 -45.81
CA VAL A 6 -34.00 -33.48 -46.66
C VAL A 6 -34.83 -32.46 -45.85
N SER A 7 -35.12 -31.22 -46.28
CA SER A 7 -34.60 -30.32 -47.33
C SER A 7 -35.37 -28.97 -47.24
N ARG A 8 -34.70 -27.86 -47.63
CA ARG A 8 -35.19 -26.67 -48.40
C ARG A 8 -36.35 -25.83 -47.82
N ALA A 9 -36.42 -24.50 -47.98
CA ALA A 9 -35.65 -23.45 -48.68
C ALA A 9 -36.26 -22.10 -48.22
N GLY A 10 -35.62 -20.92 -48.31
CA GLY A 10 -34.31 -20.56 -48.84
C GLY A 10 -34.06 -19.03 -48.88
N VAL A 11 -32.95 -18.69 -49.55
CA VAL A 11 -32.62 -17.43 -50.28
C VAL A 11 -32.34 -16.19 -49.39
N ALA A 12 -31.25 -15.41 -49.51
CA ALA A 12 -29.95 -15.50 -50.18
C ALA A 12 -28.95 -14.47 -49.55
N ALA A 13 -27.68 -14.83 -49.68
CA ALA A 13 -26.36 -14.17 -49.49
C ALA A 13 -26.13 -12.78 -50.17
N PRO A 14 -24.91 -12.18 -50.22
CA PRO A 14 -23.69 -12.27 -49.36
C PRO A 14 -22.97 -10.91 -49.03
N ARG A 15 -21.92 -11.01 -48.18
CA ARG A 15 -20.60 -10.30 -48.18
C ARG A 15 -20.54 -8.76 -47.99
N GLY A 16 -19.63 -8.34 -47.11
CA GLY A 16 -19.04 -6.99 -47.18
C GLY A 16 -18.28 -6.58 -45.91
N VAL A 17 -17.01 -6.23 -46.07
CA VAL A 17 -16.00 -5.90 -45.07
C VAL A 17 -15.95 -4.38 -44.79
N SER A 18 -15.57 -4.03 -43.55
CA SER A 18 -15.00 -2.74 -43.07
C SER A 18 -15.89 -1.49 -43.06
N ILE A 19 -15.89 -0.77 -41.92
CA ILE A 19 -15.43 0.64 -41.78
C ILE A 19 -15.82 1.20 -40.39
N MET A 20 -14.84 1.90 -39.81
CA MET A 20 -14.85 2.79 -38.65
C MET A 20 -16.16 3.55 -38.37
N ARG A 21 -16.47 3.75 -37.08
CA ARG A 21 -17.29 4.88 -36.63
C ARG A 21 -16.52 5.74 -35.64
N ARG A 22 -16.18 6.95 -36.10
CA ARG A 22 -15.72 8.12 -35.33
C ARG A 22 -16.79 8.55 -34.33
N SER A 23 -16.39 8.94 -33.12
CA SER A 23 -17.18 9.80 -32.24
C SER A 23 -16.48 11.16 -32.16
N VAL A 24 -17.10 12.17 -32.78
CA VAL A 24 -16.67 13.57 -32.73
C VAL A 24 -17.47 14.23 -31.61
N ARG A 25 -16.81 14.74 -30.57
CA ARG A 25 -17.33 15.85 -29.75
C ARG A 25 -16.75 17.14 -30.29
N ARG A 26 -17.62 18.06 -30.73
CA ARG A 26 -17.31 19.49 -30.76
C ARG A 26 -18.49 20.25 -30.16
N SER A 27 -18.13 21.07 -29.18
CA SER A 27 -18.77 22.31 -28.81
C SER A 27 -19.18 23.13 -30.03
N LEU A 28 -20.38 23.70 -30.04
CA LEU A 28 -20.64 25.01 -30.64
C LEU A 28 -22.01 25.53 -30.17
N ALA A 29 -21.96 26.64 -29.45
CA ALA A 29 -23.04 27.59 -29.34
C ALA A 29 -23.16 28.39 -30.65
N GLY A 30 -24.40 28.67 -31.07
CA GLY A 30 -24.76 29.77 -31.95
C GLY A 30 -24.60 29.57 -33.46
N ILE A 31 -25.71 29.44 -34.19
CA ILE A 31 -26.24 30.46 -35.13
C ILE A 31 -27.59 29.99 -35.71
N VAL A 32 -28.52 30.93 -35.67
CA VAL A 32 -29.87 31.10 -36.24
C VAL A 32 -30.10 30.48 -37.64
N SER A 33 -31.24 29.80 -37.86
CA SER A 33 -32.19 30.15 -38.94
C SER A 33 -33.56 29.41 -38.88
N ALA A 34 -34.59 30.24 -38.65
CA ALA A 34 -35.93 30.32 -39.25
C ALA A 34 -36.83 29.09 -39.56
N ALA A 35 -38.08 29.29 -39.10
CA ALA A 35 -39.37 29.06 -39.76
C ALA A 35 -40.10 27.72 -39.56
N MET A 36 -41.08 27.74 -38.65
CA MET A 36 -42.40 27.20 -38.97
C MET A 36 -43.49 28.06 -38.34
N VAL A 37 -44.35 28.59 -39.20
CA VAL A 37 -45.51 29.43 -38.91
C VAL A 37 -46.65 28.55 -38.40
N MET A 38 -47.21 28.88 -37.23
CA MET A 38 -48.59 28.54 -36.84
C MET A 38 -49.19 29.75 -36.11
N VAL A 39 -50.37 30.14 -36.57
CA VAL A 39 -51.09 31.39 -36.28
C VAL A 39 -52.03 31.24 -35.08
N GLY A 40 -52.03 32.25 -34.19
CA GLY A 40 -53.13 32.64 -33.27
C GLY A 40 -53.36 31.71 -32.07
N ILE A 41 -53.51 32.16 -30.82
CA ILE A 41 -54.26 33.31 -30.31
C ILE A 41 -53.54 33.82 -29.05
N GLY A 42 -53.36 35.14 -28.96
CA GLY A 42 -52.69 35.80 -27.84
C GLY A 42 -53.54 35.80 -26.57
N VAL A 43 -52.99 35.23 -25.51
CA VAL A 43 -53.25 35.65 -24.13
C VAL A 43 -51.87 35.95 -23.54
N ALA A 44 -51.61 37.22 -23.25
CA ALA A 44 -50.37 37.64 -22.61
C ALA A 44 -50.29 37.03 -21.21
N ALA A 45 -49.51 35.96 -21.06
CA ALA A 45 -49.05 35.49 -19.77
C ALA A 45 -48.03 36.51 -19.21
N PRO A 46 -48.05 36.81 -17.91
CA PRO A 46 -47.12 37.76 -17.32
C PRO A 46 -45.67 37.27 -17.50
N PRO A 47 -44.69 38.17 -17.53
CA PRO A 47 -43.28 37.80 -17.66
C PRO A 47 -42.95 36.80 -16.55
N ALA A 48 -42.44 35.63 -16.95
CA ALA A 48 -41.87 34.67 -16.03
C ALA A 48 -40.80 35.41 -15.21
N ALA A 49 -41.05 35.56 -13.92
CA ALA A 49 -40.05 36.06 -13.00
C ALA A 49 -38.84 35.13 -13.12
N GLN A 50 -37.75 35.65 -13.68
CA GLN A 50 -36.49 34.93 -13.73
C GLN A 50 -36.11 34.64 -12.27
N ALA A 51 -36.12 33.36 -11.90
CA ALA A 51 -35.82 32.91 -10.54
C ALA A 51 -34.50 33.55 -10.09
N ALA A 52 -34.52 34.22 -8.95
CA ALA A 52 -33.30 34.75 -8.36
C ALA A 52 -32.39 33.55 -8.04
N ALA A 53 -31.20 33.51 -8.64
CA ALA A 53 -30.21 32.48 -8.35
C ALA A 53 -29.99 32.39 -6.83
N CYS A 54 -29.85 31.16 -6.30
CA CYS A 54 -29.60 30.98 -4.86
C CYS A 54 -28.41 31.84 -4.43
N ALA A 55 -28.54 32.57 -3.32
CA ALA A 55 -27.46 33.42 -2.79
C ALA A 55 -26.22 32.61 -2.32
N THR A 56 -26.37 31.31 -2.15
CA THR A 56 -25.33 30.34 -1.77
C THR A 56 -25.52 29.05 -2.57
N THR A 57 -24.51 28.19 -2.63
CA THR A 57 -24.59 26.89 -3.30
C THR A 57 -25.80 26.10 -2.79
N PRO A 58 -26.79 25.73 -3.65
CA PRO A 58 -27.95 24.97 -3.23
C PRO A 58 -27.62 23.49 -3.00
N LEU A 59 -28.57 22.79 -2.36
CA LEU A 59 -28.74 21.36 -2.65
C LEU A 59 -29.38 21.24 -4.03
N ALA A 60 -28.64 20.75 -5.01
CA ALA A 60 -29.14 20.53 -6.35
C ALA A 60 -29.31 19.03 -6.62
N LEU A 61 -30.48 18.65 -7.15
CA LEU A 61 -30.91 17.27 -7.36
C LEU A 61 -31.38 17.10 -8.80
N THR A 62 -31.08 15.95 -9.41
CA THR A 62 -31.67 15.54 -10.70
C THR A 62 -32.77 14.52 -10.46
N TRP A 63 -33.96 14.81 -10.97
CA TRP A 63 -35.13 13.94 -10.89
C TRP A 63 -35.67 13.59 -12.29
N ASP A 64 -35.75 12.31 -12.60
CA ASP A 64 -36.24 11.74 -13.86
C ASP A 64 -37.55 10.98 -13.63
N SER A 65 -38.65 11.59 -14.09
CA SER A 65 -39.99 10.99 -14.02
C SER A 65 -40.10 9.62 -14.68
N SER A 66 -39.22 9.27 -15.63
CA SER A 66 -39.23 7.96 -16.30
C SER A 66 -38.81 6.81 -15.37
N LYS A 67 -38.22 7.12 -14.21
CA LYS A 67 -37.73 6.15 -13.22
C LYS A 67 -38.69 5.92 -12.05
N THR A 68 -39.84 6.59 -12.04
CA THR A 68 -40.83 6.51 -10.94
C THR A 68 -42.26 6.37 -11.47
N THR A 69 -43.17 5.93 -10.61
CA THR A 69 -44.60 5.85 -10.91
C THR A 69 -45.29 7.16 -10.54
N GLY A 70 -45.66 7.96 -11.54
CA GLY A 70 -46.37 9.22 -11.35
C GLY A 70 -45.48 10.45 -11.40
N LEU A 71 -46.12 11.63 -11.32
CA LEU A 71 -45.48 12.95 -11.45
C LEU A 71 -45.36 13.70 -10.12
N LEU A 72 -45.71 13.05 -9.01
CA LEU A 72 -45.60 13.58 -7.65
C LEU A 72 -44.23 13.24 -7.06
N VAL A 73 -43.54 14.24 -6.53
CA VAL A 73 -42.24 14.12 -5.87
C VAL A 73 -42.30 14.73 -4.47
N ASP A 74 -41.73 14.03 -3.49
CA ASP A 74 -41.57 14.52 -2.13
C ASP A 74 -40.08 14.71 -1.76
N LEU A 75 -39.76 15.81 -1.08
CA LEU A 75 -38.43 16.06 -0.51
C LEU A 75 -38.42 15.96 1.03
N PRO A 76 -37.40 15.30 1.63
CA PRO A 76 -37.26 15.17 3.08
C PRO A 76 -36.59 16.39 3.73
N ILE A 77 -37.19 17.57 3.61
CA ILE A 77 -36.64 18.83 4.14
C ILE A 77 -37.04 19.02 5.61
N ARG A 78 -36.06 19.27 6.49
CA ARG A 78 -36.27 19.58 7.92
C ARG A 78 -35.32 20.66 8.43
N SER A 79 -35.39 21.84 7.83
CA SER A 79 -34.54 22.98 8.18
C SER A 79 -35.35 24.24 8.47
N ALA A 80 -34.66 25.31 8.88
CA ALA A 80 -35.21 26.66 8.78
C ALA A 80 -35.80 26.92 7.37
N PRO A 81 -36.67 27.94 7.20
CA PRO A 81 -37.34 28.18 5.93
C PRO A 81 -36.37 28.15 4.75
N VAL A 82 -36.63 27.27 3.79
CA VAL A 82 -35.90 27.16 2.52
C VAL A 82 -36.84 27.45 1.37
N THR A 83 -36.27 27.85 0.25
CA THR A 83 -36.97 28.04 -1.01
C THR A 83 -36.64 26.86 -1.91
N VAL A 84 -37.67 26.23 -2.49
CA VAL A 84 -37.49 25.11 -3.43
C VAL A 84 -37.89 25.55 -4.83
N ASN A 85 -36.93 25.52 -5.75
CA ASN A 85 -37.14 25.65 -7.18
C ASN A 85 -37.29 24.25 -7.77
N TRP A 86 -38.45 23.96 -8.37
CA TRP A 86 -38.77 22.64 -8.92
C TRP A 86 -38.29 22.43 -10.36
N GLY A 87 -37.70 23.45 -11.00
CA GLY A 87 -37.10 23.31 -12.34
C GLY A 87 -38.11 23.14 -13.48
N ASP A 88 -39.38 23.50 -13.27
CA ASP A 88 -40.44 23.47 -14.30
C ASP A 88 -41.06 24.84 -14.60
N GLY A 89 -40.51 25.91 -14.02
CA GLY A 89 -40.99 27.28 -14.17
C GLY A 89 -42.18 27.64 -13.29
N THR A 90 -42.65 26.74 -12.42
CA THR A 90 -43.60 27.09 -11.36
C THR A 90 -42.93 27.98 -10.30
N PRO A 91 -43.67 28.90 -9.66
CA PRO A 91 -43.10 29.76 -8.62
C PRO A 91 -42.48 28.93 -7.50
N ASP A 92 -41.30 29.35 -7.03
CA ASP A 92 -40.62 28.67 -5.94
C ASP A 92 -41.51 28.59 -4.68
N SER A 93 -41.48 27.46 -4.00
CA SER A 93 -42.22 27.27 -2.75
C SER A 93 -41.33 27.61 -1.54
N VAL A 94 -41.81 28.51 -0.68
CA VAL A 94 -41.20 28.73 0.64
C VAL A 94 -41.68 27.63 1.58
N VAL A 95 -40.76 26.78 1.98
CA VAL A 95 -41.01 25.64 2.86
C VAL A 95 -40.55 26.02 4.26
N SER A 96 -41.49 26.37 5.13
CA SER A 96 -41.22 26.49 6.56
C SER A 96 -41.32 25.12 7.23
N ALA A 97 -40.41 24.80 8.15
CA ALA A 97 -40.41 23.54 8.90
C ALA A 97 -41.75 23.29 9.62
N VAL A 98 -42.66 22.55 8.99
CA VAL A 98 -43.78 21.91 9.66
C VAL A 98 -43.36 20.49 10.00
N PRO A 99 -43.32 20.10 11.28
CA PRO A 99 -43.03 18.72 11.65
C PRO A 99 -44.08 17.77 11.05
N GLY A 100 -43.68 16.97 10.06
CA GLY A 100 -44.46 15.81 9.59
C GLY A 100 -45.16 15.93 8.24
N ALA A 101 -45.18 17.11 7.59
CA ALA A 101 -45.69 17.26 6.23
C ALA A 101 -44.54 17.17 5.21
N PRO A 102 -44.62 16.30 4.18
CA PRO A 102 -43.61 16.30 3.12
C PRO A 102 -43.69 17.57 2.29
N THR A 103 -42.53 18.02 1.81
CA THR A 103 -42.47 19.05 0.77
C THR A 103 -42.74 18.39 -0.56
N SER A 104 -43.97 18.54 -1.07
CA SER A 104 -44.43 17.84 -2.26
C SER A 104 -44.62 18.78 -3.45
N HIS A 105 -44.40 18.26 -4.65
CA HIS A 105 -44.72 18.93 -5.92
C HIS A 105 -45.24 17.92 -6.94
N THR A 106 -46.21 18.33 -7.75
CA THR A 106 -46.74 17.50 -8.85
C THR A 106 -46.43 18.18 -10.19
N TYR A 107 -45.60 17.54 -11.01
CA TYR A 107 -45.29 18.04 -12.34
C TYR A 107 -46.47 17.87 -13.30
N ALA A 108 -46.69 18.85 -14.18
CA ALA A 108 -47.72 18.79 -15.20
C ALA A 108 -47.38 17.82 -16.36
N ALA A 109 -46.09 17.58 -16.60
CA ALA A 109 -45.61 16.71 -17.67
C ALA A 109 -44.34 15.95 -17.27
N ALA A 110 -44.18 14.74 -17.81
CA ALA A 110 -42.98 13.94 -17.68
C ALA A 110 -41.74 14.67 -18.25
N GLY A 111 -40.58 14.38 -17.67
CA GLY A 111 -39.28 14.89 -18.07
C GLY A 111 -38.22 14.68 -16.99
N ILE A 112 -37.02 15.18 -17.28
CA ILE A 112 -35.92 15.33 -16.33
C ILE A 112 -35.97 16.76 -15.79
N ARG A 113 -35.79 16.91 -14.48
CA ARG A 113 -35.88 18.18 -13.75
C ARG A 113 -34.65 18.35 -12.86
N THR A 114 -34.17 19.58 -12.79
CA THR A 114 -33.20 19.99 -11.76
C THR A 114 -33.96 20.68 -10.65
N ILE A 115 -33.93 20.10 -9.46
CA ILE A 115 -34.56 20.66 -8.27
C ILE A 115 -33.47 21.32 -7.43
N GLU A 116 -33.66 22.58 -7.06
CA GLU A 116 -32.72 23.34 -6.24
C GLU A 116 -33.39 23.76 -4.92
N VAL A 117 -32.74 23.44 -3.80
CA VAL A 117 -33.17 23.87 -2.47
C VAL A 117 -32.21 24.98 -2.00
N CYS A 118 -32.68 26.22 -2.02
CA CYS A 118 -31.94 27.41 -1.60
C CYS A 118 -32.27 27.77 -0.14
N GLY A 119 -31.26 28.14 0.66
CA GLY A 119 -31.43 28.61 2.04
C GLY A 119 -30.56 27.83 3.03
N PRO A 120 -30.63 28.14 4.34
CA PRO A 120 -29.79 27.52 5.37
C PRO A 120 -30.26 26.08 5.68
N LEU A 121 -30.11 25.18 4.70
CA LEU A 121 -30.48 23.78 4.81
C LEU A 121 -29.49 23.05 5.73
N ALA A 122 -29.83 22.99 7.02
CA ALA A 122 -29.03 22.28 8.02
C ALA A 122 -29.19 20.76 7.96
N ARG A 123 -30.35 20.27 7.51
CA ARG A 123 -30.71 18.85 7.51
C ARG A 123 -31.53 18.47 6.29
N PHE A 124 -31.09 17.41 5.61
CA PHE A 124 -31.80 16.79 4.49
C PHE A 124 -31.92 15.28 4.75
N GLY A 125 -33.14 14.82 5.05
CA GLY A 125 -33.40 13.42 5.38
C GLY A 125 -34.43 13.23 6.49
N SER A 126 -34.99 12.01 6.56
CA SER A 126 -36.05 11.65 7.49
C SER A 126 -35.96 10.19 7.93
N PHE A 127 -36.05 9.95 9.23
CA PHE A 127 -36.20 8.60 9.82
C PHE A 127 -37.66 8.18 10.01
N ILE A 128 -38.63 8.98 9.56
CA ILE A 128 -40.05 8.68 9.73
C ILE A 128 -40.42 7.48 8.86
N ARG A 129 -40.76 6.36 9.51
CA ARG A 129 -41.16 5.10 8.85
C ARG A 129 -42.54 5.15 8.19
N THR A 130 -43.41 6.07 8.62
CA THR A 130 -44.78 6.24 8.10
C THR A 130 -44.88 7.17 6.89
N TRP A 131 -43.78 7.82 6.49
CA TRP A 131 -43.77 8.70 5.33
C TRP A 131 -43.68 7.89 4.03
N THR A 132 -44.72 8.01 3.19
CA THR A 132 -44.74 7.46 1.84
C THR A 132 -43.82 8.29 0.95
N LYS A 133 -42.65 7.75 0.59
CA LYS A 133 -41.62 8.46 -0.19
C LYS A 133 -41.99 8.56 -1.67
N LEU A 134 -42.95 9.42 -2.01
CA LEU A 134 -43.49 9.55 -3.36
C LEU A 134 -42.41 10.14 -4.30
N GLY A 135 -42.28 9.54 -5.48
CA GLY A 135 -41.29 9.99 -6.47
C GLY A 135 -39.82 9.64 -6.18
N ALA A 136 -39.51 8.96 -5.06
CA ALA A 136 -38.12 8.72 -4.62
C ALA A 136 -37.25 7.96 -5.64
N SER A 137 -37.81 6.98 -6.35
CA SER A 137 -37.11 6.26 -7.42
C SER A 137 -36.73 7.15 -8.61
N GLY A 138 -37.31 8.35 -8.71
CA GLY A 138 -37.02 9.33 -9.75
C GLY A 138 -35.69 10.05 -9.56
N PHE A 139 -35.13 10.12 -8.35
CA PHE A 139 -33.85 10.79 -8.13
C PHE A 139 -32.69 9.99 -8.68
N THR A 140 -31.90 10.59 -9.57
CA THR A 140 -30.78 9.96 -10.27
C THR A 140 -29.42 10.56 -9.90
N ALA A 141 -29.35 11.83 -9.49
CA ALA A 141 -28.11 12.47 -9.10
C ALA A 141 -28.31 13.53 -8.01
N VAL A 142 -27.29 13.70 -7.17
CA VAL A 142 -27.09 14.89 -6.34
C VAL A 142 -25.91 15.64 -6.94
N THR A 143 -26.11 16.88 -7.40
CA THR A 143 -25.09 17.63 -8.14
C THR A 143 -24.32 18.62 -7.26
N SER A 144 -24.90 19.08 -6.16
CA SER A 144 -24.19 19.92 -5.17
C SER A 144 -24.80 19.81 -3.79
N PHE A 145 -24.00 20.07 -2.76
CA PHE A 145 -24.44 20.23 -1.38
C PHE A 145 -24.26 21.69 -0.91
N PRO A 146 -25.16 22.22 -0.07
CA PRO A 146 -24.94 23.48 0.62
C PRO A 146 -23.96 23.28 1.79
N GLU A 147 -23.04 24.23 2.01
CA GLU A 147 -22.10 24.20 3.14
C GLU A 147 -22.78 24.22 4.52
N THR A 148 -24.03 24.69 4.58
CA THR A 148 -24.82 24.71 5.82
C THR A 148 -25.28 23.33 6.28
N LEU A 149 -25.13 22.28 5.45
CA LEU A 149 -25.63 20.94 5.73
C LEU A 149 -24.81 20.26 6.83
N THR A 150 -25.50 19.78 7.87
CA THR A 150 -24.89 19.15 9.05
C THR A 150 -25.41 17.74 9.34
N ASP A 151 -26.56 17.37 8.75
CA ASP A 151 -27.22 16.07 8.94
C ASP A 151 -27.78 15.56 7.61
N LEU A 152 -27.23 14.44 7.13
CA LEU A 152 -27.66 13.73 5.92
C LEU A 152 -28.41 12.42 6.23
N GLY A 153 -28.85 12.27 7.48
CA GLY A 153 -29.47 11.07 8.00
C GLY A 153 -30.77 10.72 7.27
N GLY A 154 -30.76 9.64 6.48
CA GLY A 154 -31.87 9.21 5.64
C GLY A 154 -32.12 10.07 4.40
N GLY A 155 -31.16 10.93 4.01
CA GLY A 155 -31.31 11.90 2.91
C GLY A 155 -31.72 11.29 1.56
N PHE A 156 -31.06 10.21 1.16
CA PHE A 156 -31.29 9.54 -0.14
C PHE A 156 -31.92 8.15 0.03
N SER A 157 -32.53 7.90 1.18
CA SER A 157 -33.05 6.58 1.47
C SER A 157 -34.24 6.27 0.54
N GLY A 158 -34.15 5.16 -0.18
CA GLY A 158 -35.14 4.70 -1.16
C GLY A 158 -34.93 5.27 -2.57
N TRP A 159 -33.86 6.04 -2.81
CA TRP A 159 -33.54 6.58 -4.12
C TRP A 159 -32.87 5.51 -4.98
N THR A 160 -33.67 4.54 -5.43
CA THR A 160 -33.19 3.31 -6.09
C THR A 160 -32.39 3.54 -7.37
N ASN A 161 -32.58 4.70 -8.04
CA ASN A 161 -31.88 5.05 -9.28
C ASN A 161 -30.77 6.11 -9.10
N LEU A 162 -30.41 6.46 -7.86
CA LEU A 162 -29.29 7.36 -7.60
C LEU A 162 -27.98 6.72 -8.08
N THR A 163 -27.26 7.42 -8.96
CA THR A 163 -25.97 6.98 -9.51
C THR A 163 -24.85 7.96 -9.21
N ASP A 164 -25.15 9.24 -9.00
CA ASP A 164 -24.14 10.29 -8.90
C ASP A 164 -24.32 11.15 -7.64
N VAL A 165 -23.23 11.50 -6.98
CA VAL A 165 -23.13 12.45 -5.86
C VAL A 165 -21.94 13.39 -6.08
N PRO A 166 -21.87 14.55 -5.40
CA PRO A 166 -20.72 15.43 -5.50
C PRO A 166 -19.46 14.78 -4.93
N ASN A 167 -18.30 15.13 -5.47
CA ASN A 167 -16.97 14.71 -4.99
C ASN A 167 -16.54 15.33 -3.65
N TYR A 168 -17.47 15.87 -2.86
CA TYR A 168 -17.23 16.41 -1.54
C TYR A 168 -18.43 16.17 -0.62
N LEU A 169 -18.13 16.10 0.68
CA LEU A 169 -19.14 16.13 1.75
C LEU A 169 -18.93 17.44 2.52
N PRO A 170 -19.99 18.24 2.78
CA PRO A 170 -19.86 19.46 3.58
C PRO A 170 -19.24 19.15 4.94
N SER A 171 -18.27 19.98 5.35
CA SER A 171 -17.47 19.74 6.55
C SER A 171 -18.30 19.72 7.84
N GLY A 172 -19.48 20.35 7.83
CA GLY A 172 -20.42 20.35 8.94
C GLY A 172 -21.18 19.02 9.15
N VAL A 173 -21.13 18.07 8.20
CA VAL A 173 -21.89 16.82 8.30
C VAL A 173 -21.35 15.92 9.41
N THR A 174 -22.23 15.59 10.37
CA THR A 174 -21.90 14.77 11.54
C THR A 174 -22.49 13.35 11.50
N THR A 175 -23.40 13.08 10.57
CA THR A 175 -24.08 11.79 10.46
C THR A 175 -24.41 11.44 9.01
N LEU A 176 -24.12 10.19 8.64
CA LEU A 176 -24.52 9.56 7.38
C LEU A 176 -25.53 8.44 7.59
N ALA A 177 -26.19 8.41 8.76
CA ALA A 177 -27.02 7.29 9.16
C ALA A 177 -28.17 7.07 8.15
N SER A 178 -28.27 5.87 7.57
CA SER A 178 -29.26 5.54 6.53
C SER A 178 -29.24 6.41 5.26
N ALA A 179 -28.19 7.22 5.01
CA ALA A 179 -28.17 8.18 3.90
C ALA A 179 -28.46 7.52 2.54
N PHE A 180 -27.88 6.34 2.27
CA PHE A 180 -28.05 5.58 1.02
C PHE A 180 -28.88 4.30 1.20
N ASN A 181 -29.70 4.22 2.26
CA ASN A 181 -30.50 3.02 2.53
C ASN A 181 -31.51 2.76 1.39
N GLY A 182 -31.33 1.68 0.64
CA GLY A 182 -32.15 1.30 -0.50
C GLY A 182 -31.76 1.97 -1.82
N ALA A 183 -30.62 2.66 -1.88
CA ALA A 183 -30.07 3.19 -3.13
C ALA A 183 -29.41 2.07 -3.95
N THR A 184 -30.23 1.18 -4.51
CA THR A 184 -29.79 -0.10 -5.08
C THR A 184 -28.81 0.00 -6.25
N LYS A 185 -28.83 1.11 -7.00
CA LYS A 185 -27.90 1.38 -8.12
C LYS A 185 -26.69 2.25 -7.74
N PHE A 186 -26.64 2.75 -6.51
CA PHE A 186 -25.60 3.70 -6.12
C PHE A 186 -24.24 3.01 -6.03
N ASN A 187 -23.29 3.50 -6.83
CA ASN A 187 -21.90 3.02 -6.88
C ASN A 187 -20.99 4.09 -7.48
N ASP A 188 -21.02 5.31 -6.94
CA ASP A 188 -20.26 6.45 -7.48
C ASP A 188 -18.84 6.55 -6.87
N PRO A 189 -17.75 6.55 -7.68
CA PRO A 189 -16.39 6.75 -7.17
C PRO A 189 -16.17 8.08 -6.42
N ASP A 190 -16.96 9.12 -6.71
CA ASP A 190 -16.80 10.45 -6.09
C ASP A 190 -17.03 10.44 -4.57
N ILE A 191 -17.69 9.40 -4.04
CA ILE A 191 -17.86 9.25 -2.60
C ILE A 191 -16.54 8.97 -1.84
N ALA A 192 -15.50 8.51 -2.55
CA ALA A 192 -14.20 8.18 -1.95
C ALA A 192 -13.42 9.43 -1.49
N SER A 193 -13.71 10.62 -2.05
CA SER A 193 -13.07 11.89 -1.69
C SER A 193 -13.79 12.66 -0.57
N TRP A 194 -14.88 12.11 -0.03
CA TRP A 194 -15.64 12.74 1.05
C TRP A 194 -14.80 12.92 2.33
N ASN A 195 -14.81 14.13 2.88
CA ASN A 195 -14.21 14.40 4.18
C ASN A 195 -15.15 13.97 5.32
N THR A 196 -14.90 12.80 5.91
CA THR A 196 -15.73 12.23 6.99
C THR A 196 -15.22 12.56 8.40
N THR A 197 -14.28 13.50 8.57
CA THR A 197 -13.62 13.78 9.87
C THR A 197 -14.57 14.16 11.01
N ASN A 198 -15.77 14.67 10.68
CA ASN A 198 -16.79 15.04 11.67
C ASN A 198 -17.92 14.00 11.81
N VAL A 199 -17.92 12.95 11.00
CA VAL A 199 -18.95 11.91 11.04
C VAL A 199 -18.80 11.06 12.29
N THR A 200 -19.88 10.94 13.06
CA THR A 200 -19.93 10.22 14.35
C THR A 200 -20.67 8.88 14.27
N THR A 201 -21.39 8.64 13.17
CA THR A 201 -22.18 7.41 12.94
C THR A 201 -22.28 7.08 11.46
N LEU A 202 -22.07 5.79 11.15
CA LEU A 202 -22.29 5.17 9.84
C LEU A 202 -23.45 4.16 9.88
N ALA A 203 -24.32 4.26 10.89
CA ALA A 203 -25.39 3.30 11.11
C ALA A 203 -26.29 3.21 9.87
N SER A 204 -26.44 2.00 9.33
CA SER A 204 -27.33 1.71 8.21
C SER A 204 -27.05 2.47 6.90
N THR A 205 -25.88 3.12 6.74
CA THR A 205 -25.60 4.04 5.61
C THR A 205 -25.85 3.41 4.24
N PHE A 206 -25.37 2.19 3.99
CA PHE A 206 -25.48 1.47 2.71
C PHE A 206 -26.40 0.25 2.79
N VAL A 207 -27.40 0.26 3.69
CA VAL A 207 -28.38 -0.82 3.78
C VAL A 207 -29.05 -1.03 2.42
N SER A 208 -29.02 -2.26 1.89
CA SER A 208 -29.57 -2.64 0.59
C SER A 208 -29.05 -1.82 -0.61
N ALA A 209 -27.91 -1.15 -0.50
CA ALA A 209 -27.21 -0.53 -1.63
C ALA A 209 -26.49 -1.64 -2.43
N ALA A 210 -27.27 -2.47 -3.12
CA ALA A 210 -26.82 -3.76 -3.65
C ALA A 210 -25.67 -3.66 -4.68
N ALA A 211 -25.54 -2.54 -5.39
CA ALA A 211 -24.47 -2.28 -6.36
C ALA A 211 -23.21 -1.62 -5.74
N PHE A 212 -23.26 -1.20 -4.48
CA PHE A 212 -22.20 -0.40 -3.88
C PHE A 212 -20.90 -1.19 -3.66
N ASN A 213 -19.78 -0.72 -4.21
CA ASN A 213 -18.46 -1.32 -4.09
C ASN A 213 -17.31 -0.30 -4.23
N GLN A 214 -17.47 0.90 -3.69
CA GLN A 214 -16.49 1.99 -3.85
C GLN A 214 -15.39 2.02 -2.78
N PRO A 215 -14.15 2.44 -3.12
CA PRO A 215 -12.97 2.31 -2.24
C PRO A 215 -12.96 3.36 -1.11
N ILE A 216 -13.79 3.15 -0.10
CA ILE A 216 -13.97 4.04 1.06
C ILE A 216 -12.97 3.79 2.20
N GLY A 217 -11.87 3.09 1.95
CA GLY A 217 -10.81 2.87 2.93
C GLY A 217 -10.14 4.16 3.40
N SER A 218 -10.19 5.23 2.59
CA SER A 218 -9.65 6.56 2.91
C SER A 218 -10.48 7.36 3.93
N TRP A 219 -11.71 6.93 4.23
CA TRP A 219 -12.58 7.66 5.16
C TRP A 219 -12.01 7.70 6.57
N ASN A 220 -12.06 8.88 7.19
CA ASN A 220 -11.72 9.05 8.60
C ASN A 220 -12.89 8.59 9.47
N THR A 221 -12.69 7.50 10.21
CA THR A 221 -13.69 6.89 11.11
C THR A 221 -13.39 7.09 12.59
N ALA A 222 -12.40 7.92 12.95
CA ALA A 222 -11.91 8.06 14.32
C ALA A 222 -12.96 8.58 15.34
N LYS A 223 -14.04 9.23 14.87
CA LYS A 223 -15.17 9.68 15.72
C LYS A 223 -16.38 8.76 15.67
N VAL A 224 -16.36 7.70 14.85
CA VAL A 224 -17.50 6.81 14.65
C VAL A 224 -17.72 5.91 15.87
N THR A 225 -18.94 5.93 16.40
CA THR A 225 -19.31 5.17 17.61
C THR A 225 -20.13 3.91 17.33
N THR A 226 -20.67 3.78 16.12
CA THR A 226 -21.47 2.62 15.69
C THR A 226 -21.29 2.32 14.20
N LEU A 227 -21.17 1.04 13.89
CA LEU A 227 -21.16 0.48 12.53
C LEU A 227 -22.38 -0.41 12.27
N SER A 228 -23.43 -0.29 13.09
CA SER A 228 -24.60 -1.17 12.98
C SER A 228 -25.21 -1.09 11.58
N GLN A 229 -25.38 -2.24 10.92
CA GLN A 229 -26.00 -2.37 9.60
C GLN A 229 -25.33 -1.60 8.44
N THR A 230 -24.13 -1.04 8.60
CA THR A 230 -23.54 -0.12 7.60
C THR A 230 -23.53 -0.68 6.18
N PHE A 231 -23.21 -1.96 5.99
CA PHE A 231 -23.17 -2.65 4.69
C PHE A 231 -24.21 -3.78 4.59
N PHE A 232 -25.27 -3.75 5.41
CA PHE A 232 -26.31 -4.77 5.33
C PHE A 232 -26.83 -4.86 3.89
N GLY A 233 -26.74 -6.01 3.23
CA GLY A 233 -27.31 -6.22 1.90
C GLY A 233 -26.61 -5.46 0.77
N ALA A 234 -25.43 -4.89 1.01
CA ALA A 234 -24.53 -4.42 -0.03
C ALA A 234 -23.83 -5.65 -0.68
N THR A 235 -24.57 -6.38 -1.52
CA THR A 235 -24.22 -7.77 -1.86
C THR A 235 -22.90 -7.94 -2.60
N VAL A 236 -22.43 -6.91 -3.30
CA VAL A 236 -21.17 -6.92 -4.08
C VAL A 236 -20.02 -6.19 -3.38
N PHE A 237 -20.25 -5.61 -2.20
CA PHE A 237 -19.23 -4.84 -1.48
C PHE A 237 -18.07 -5.73 -1.03
N ASN A 238 -16.85 -5.39 -1.45
CA ASN A 238 -15.63 -6.11 -1.09
C ASN A 238 -14.37 -5.20 -1.11
N GLN A 239 -14.49 -3.97 -0.59
CA GLN A 239 -13.38 -3.00 -0.59
C GLN A 239 -12.58 -3.01 0.72
N PRO A 240 -11.25 -2.77 0.70
CA PRO A 240 -10.40 -2.80 1.88
C PRO A 240 -10.82 -1.78 2.96
N LEU A 241 -10.92 -2.23 4.22
CA LEU A 241 -11.32 -1.41 5.38
C LEU A 241 -10.29 -1.45 6.54
N ALA A 242 -9.10 -1.97 6.32
CA ALA A 242 -8.09 -2.16 7.36
C ALA A 242 -7.59 -0.83 7.98
N SER A 243 -7.71 0.28 7.25
CA SER A 243 -7.33 1.64 7.67
C SER A 243 -8.35 2.32 8.59
N TRP A 244 -9.55 1.76 8.75
CA TRP A 244 -10.57 2.37 9.60
C TRP A 244 -10.19 2.28 11.08
N ASN A 245 -10.38 3.38 11.81
CA ASN A 245 -10.18 3.43 13.26
C ASN A 245 -11.49 3.10 13.98
N THR A 246 -11.57 1.91 14.58
CA THR A 246 -12.76 1.42 15.29
C THR A 246 -12.69 1.56 16.82
N SER A 247 -11.68 2.26 17.36
CA SER A 247 -11.41 2.33 18.82
C SER A 247 -12.51 3.01 19.66
N LEU A 248 -13.47 3.69 19.03
CA LEU A 248 -14.66 4.27 19.67
C LEU A 248 -15.95 3.49 19.38
N VAL A 249 -15.91 2.46 18.53
CA VAL A 249 -17.10 1.70 18.12
C VAL A 249 -17.58 0.81 19.27
N THR A 250 -18.86 0.94 19.61
CA THR A 250 -19.51 0.21 20.72
C THR A 250 -20.43 -0.91 20.25
N THR A 251 -20.85 -0.88 18.98
CA THR A 251 -21.74 -1.89 18.36
C THR A 251 -21.40 -2.10 16.88
N MET A 252 -21.35 -3.38 16.49
CA MET A 252 -21.10 -3.86 15.13
C MET A 252 -22.18 -4.84 14.65
N SER A 253 -23.38 -4.79 15.25
CA SER A 253 -24.48 -5.67 14.84
C SER A 253 -24.83 -5.50 13.37
N GLU A 254 -24.96 -6.62 12.65
CA GLU A 254 -25.40 -6.68 11.25
C GLU A 254 -24.53 -5.90 10.24
N THR A 255 -23.32 -5.44 10.61
CA THR A 255 -22.51 -4.56 9.75
C THR A 255 -22.31 -5.11 8.33
N PHE A 256 -22.07 -6.40 8.17
CA PHE A 256 -21.86 -7.08 6.87
C PHE A 256 -22.93 -8.15 6.60
N ARG A 257 -24.10 -8.06 7.24
CA ARG A 257 -25.18 -9.02 7.01
C ARG A 257 -25.60 -8.99 5.54
N LEU A 258 -25.68 -10.13 4.87
CA LEU A 258 -25.97 -10.27 3.44
C LEU A 258 -24.96 -9.57 2.49
N ALA A 259 -23.78 -9.14 2.98
CA ALA A 259 -22.68 -8.66 2.14
C ALA A 259 -21.94 -9.86 1.51
N LYS A 260 -22.60 -10.52 0.56
CA LYS A 260 -22.24 -11.85 0.06
C LYS A 260 -20.83 -11.97 -0.52
N ALA A 261 -20.28 -10.89 -1.09
CA ALA A 261 -18.95 -10.84 -1.68
C ALA A 261 -17.83 -10.41 -0.71
N PHE A 262 -18.18 -9.97 0.51
CA PHE A 262 -17.21 -9.37 1.43
C PHE A 262 -16.24 -10.41 2.00
N ASN A 263 -14.95 -10.24 1.74
CA ASN A 263 -13.87 -11.06 2.30
C ASN A 263 -12.57 -10.26 2.47
N GLN A 264 -12.64 -9.12 3.17
CA GLN A 264 -11.46 -8.30 3.44
C GLN A 264 -10.88 -8.58 4.83
N ASN A 265 -9.59 -8.29 5.01
CA ASN A 265 -8.89 -8.44 6.28
C ASN A 265 -9.27 -7.31 7.26
N LEU A 266 -9.76 -7.69 8.44
CA LEU A 266 -10.23 -6.83 9.54
C LEU A 266 -9.42 -6.99 10.82
N THR A 267 -8.23 -7.58 10.74
CA THR A 267 -7.37 -7.88 11.91
C THR A 267 -6.95 -6.62 12.66
N THR A 268 -6.87 -5.47 11.97
CA THR A 268 -6.48 -4.17 12.54
C THR A 268 -7.59 -3.47 13.32
N TRP A 269 -8.83 -3.97 13.26
CA TRP A 269 -9.95 -3.34 13.98
C TRP A 269 -9.82 -3.54 15.49
N ASP A 270 -9.85 -2.44 16.23
CA ASP A 270 -9.99 -2.43 17.68
C ASP A 270 -11.46 -2.69 18.07
N THR A 271 -11.72 -3.83 18.71
CA THR A 271 -13.05 -4.24 19.19
C THR A 271 -13.18 -4.12 20.71
N SER A 272 -12.22 -3.53 21.41
CA SER A 272 -12.14 -3.51 22.89
C SER A 272 -13.34 -2.84 23.58
N LYS A 273 -14.08 -1.99 22.86
CA LYS A 273 -15.31 -1.32 23.33
C LYS A 273 -16.61 -1.92 22.79
N VAL A 274 -16.53 -2.92 21.92
CA VAL A 274 -17.70 -3.52 21.28
C VAL A 274 -18.45 -4.38 22.29
N THR A 275 -19.74 -4.10 22.44
CA THR A 275 -20.65 -4.82 23.35
C THR A 275 -21.51 -5.86 22.63
N THR A 276 -21.68 -5.74 21.31
CA THR A 276 -22.42 -6.71 20.50
C THR A 276 -21.94 -6.73 19.04
N MET A 277 -21.86 -7.94 18.50
CA MET A 277 -21.56 -8.25 17.09
C MET A 277 -22.58 -9.25 16.51
N ALA A 278 -23.80 -9.25 17.06
CA ALA A 278 -24.86 -10.16 16.66
C ALA A 278 -25.11 -10.04 15.15
N THR A 279 -25.20 -11.18 14.46
CA THR A 279 -25.49 -11.27 13.02
C THR A 279 -24.55 -10.48 12.09
N MET A 280 -23.37 -10.07 12.56
CA MET A 280 -22.45 -9.19 11.82
C MET A 280 -22.10 -9.72 10.43
N PHE A 281 -21.85 -11.03 10.29
CA PHE A 281 -21.51 -11.71 9.03
C PHE A 281 -22.59 -12.71 8.60
N ASN A 282 -23.82 -12.55 9.07
CA ASN A 282 -24.91 -13.44 8.66
C ASN A 282 -25.11 -13.34 7.14
N ASP A 283 -25.03 -14.46 6.42
CA ASP A 283 -25.07 -14.56 4.95
C ASP A 283 -23.92 -13.84 4.20
N ALA A 284 -22.80 -13.56 4.85
CA ALA A 284 -21.56 -13.14 4.19
C ALA A 284 -20.82 -14.39 3.65
N TRP A 285 -21.32 -14.95 2.54
CA TRP A 285 -21.00 -16.30 2.08
C TRP A 285 -19.50 -16.62 1.95
N VAL A 286 -18.70 -15.66 1.45
CA VAL A 286 -17.26 -15.85 1.23
C VAL A 286 -16.38 -15.31 2.34
N PHE A 287 -16.96 -14.77 3.42
CA PHE A 287 -16.19 -14.13 4.47
C PHE A 287 -15.29 -15.13 5.21
N ASN A 288 -14.00 -14.87 5.16
CA ASN A 288 -12.96 -15.58 5.89
C ASN A 288 -11.79 -14.62 6.22
N ASN A 289 -12.08 -13.37 6.56
CA ASN A 289 -11.09 -12.36 6.97
C ASN A 289 -9.91 -12.12 5.99
N GLY A 290 -10.17 -12.14 4.67
CA GLY A 290 -9.12 -11.97 3.65
C GLY A 290 -8.44 -13.27 3.23
N SER A 291 -8.59 -14.34 4.01
CA SER A 291 -8.11 -15.68 3.68
C SER A 291 -8.95 -16.33 2.57
N ALA A 292 -8.34 -17.25 1.81
CA ALA A 292 -9.10 -18.13 0.93
C ALA A 292 -10.05 -19.05 1.74
N PRO A 293 -11.16 -19.57 1.16
CA PRO A 293 -12.14 -20.37 1.89
C PRO A 293 -11.51 -21.58 2.62
N GLY A 294 -11.78 -21.71 3.92
CA GLY A 294 -11.24 -22.80 4.74
C GLY A 294 -9.80 -22.62 5.25
N LEU A 295 -9.08 -21.58 4.81
CA LEU A 295 -7.74 -21.23 5.33
C LEU A 295 -7.82 -20.26 6.53
N SER A 296 -6.69 -20.01 7.21
CA SER A 296 -6.60 -19.16 8.42
C SER A 296 -5.31 -18.32 8.48
N ASP A 297 -4.77 -17.96 7.32
CA ASP A 297 -3.55 -17.18 7.13
C ASP A 297 -3.64 -15.71 7.60
N ALA A 298 -4.85 -15.19 7.83
CA ALA A 298 -5.10 -13.88 8.43
C ALA A 298 -6.01 -14.02 9.67
N PRO A 299 -5.48 -14.35 10.86
CA PRO A 299 -6.30 -14.66 12.04
C PRO A 299 -7.03 -13.44 12.60
N LEU A 300 -8.29 -13.62 12.99
CA LEU A 300 -9.08 -12.59 13.68
C LEU A 300 -8.67 -12.44 15.16
N THR A 301 -7.80 -11.48 15.46
CA THR A 301 -7.23 -11.25 16.81
C THR A 301 -8.04 -10.25 17.67
N TRP A 302 -9.36 -10.28 17.57
CA TRP A 302 -10.24 -9.32 18.24
C TRP A 302 -10.32 -9.49 19.77
N ASN A 303 -10.53 -8.39 20.48
CA ASN A 303 -10.87 -8.38 21.90
C ASN A 303 -12.40 -8.42 22.07
N THR A 304 -12.93 -9.55 22.53
CA THR A 304 -14.37 -9.78 22.71
C THR A 304 -14.83 -9.68 24.16
N GLY A 305 -13.98 -9.21 25.09
CA GLY A 305 -14.25 -9.28 26.54
C GLY A 305 -15.47 -8.49 27.03
N LEU A 306 -15.97 -7.53 26.24
CA LEU A 306 -17.21 -6.79 26.53
C LEU A 306 -18.44 -7.31 25.78
N VAL A 307 -18.26 -8.26 24.86
CA VAL A 307 -19.34 -8.74 23.99
C VAL A 307 -20.28 -9.65 24.76
N THR A 308 -21.57 -9.32 24.78
CA THR A 308 -22.58 -10.04 25.56
C THR A 308 -23.29 -11.14 24.79
N THR A 309 -23.18 -11.18 23.46
CA THR A 309 -23.78 -12.21 22.61
C THR A 309 -23.01 -12.38 21.29
N LEU A 310 -22.89 -13.63 20.83
CA LEU A 310 -22.35 -13.99 19.49
C LEU A 310 -23.46 -14.56 18.59
N GLU A 311 -24.71 -14.21 18.89
CA GLU A 311 -25.89 -14.71 18.19
C GLU A 311 -25.77 -14.53 16.68
N ALA A 312 -25.82 -15.65 15.96
CA ALA A 312 -25.84 -15.75 14.51
C ALA A 312 -24.72 -14.96 13.79
N THR A 313 -23.62 -14.63 14.49
CA THR A 313 -22.55 -13.77 13.95
C THR A 313 -22.00 -14.29 12.63
N PHE A 314 -21.82 -15.61 12.47
CA PHE A 314 -21.33 -16.26 11.25
C PHE A 314 -22.37 -17.18 10.59
N TRP A 315 -23.66 -16.96 10.85
CA TRP A 315 -24.72 -17.78 10.26
C TRP A 315 -24.67 -17.67 8.73
N ALA A 316 -24.51 -18.78 8.02
CA ALA A 316 -24.34 -18.89 6.57
C ALA A 316 -23.10 -18.15 6.01
N ALA A 317 -22.10 -17.85 6.84
CA ALA A 317 -20.76 -17.49 6.38
C ALA A 317 -20.02 -18.76 5.93
N LYS A 318 -20.40 -19.30 4.78
CA LYS A 318 -20.03 -20.66 4.33
C LYS A 318 -18.53 -20.91 4.28
N ALA A 319 -17.73 -19.91 3.90
CA ALA A 319 -16.28 -19.99 3.79
C ALA A 319 -15.51 -19.83 5.11
N PHE A 320 -16.19 -19.40 6.19
CA PHE A 320 -15.57 -18.98 7.44
C PHE A 320 -14.87 -20.15 8.16
N ASN A 321 -13.58 -19.97 8.48
CA ASN A 321 -12.79 -20.92 9.25
C ASN A 321 -11.67 -20.24 10.08
N GLN A 322 -11.88 -19.01 10.54
CA GLN A 322 -10.85 -18.26 11.29
C GLN A 322 -10.69 -18.74 12.74
N PRO A 323 -9.47 -18.73 13.31
CA PRO A 323 -9.21 -19.22 14.66
C PRO A 323 -9.79 -18.25 15.70
N VAL A 324 -10.97 -18.59 16.22
CA VAL A 324 -11.69 -17.80 17.23
C VAL A 324 -11.61 -18.37 18.65
N GLY A 325 -10.79 -19.41 18.85
CA GLY A 325 -10.61 -20.04 20.17
C GLY A 325 -10.04 -19.10 21.23
N SER A 326 -9.25 -18.10 20.84
CA SER A 326 -8.65 -17.12 21.77
C SER A 326 -9.63 -16.04 22.26
N TRP A 327 -10.86 -16.01 21.74
CA TRP A 327 -11.85 -15.00 22.11
C TRP A 327 -12.30 -15.18 23.57
N ASN A 328 -12.41 -14.06 24.29
CA ASN A 328 -12.97 -14.06 25.65
C ASN A 328 -14.50 -14.07 25.56
N THR A 329 -15.13 -15.19 25.92
CA THR A 329 -16.58 -15.39 25.87
C THR A 329 -17.28 -15.34 27.23
N SER A 330 -16.58 -14.97 28.30
CA SER A 330 -17.09 -15.02 29.69
C SER A 330 -18.37 -14.20 29.93
N ARG A 331 -18.65 -13.20 29.08
CA ARG A 331 -19.87 -12.38 29.15
C ARG A 331 -20.97 -12.83 28.20
N ASN A 332 -20.75 -13.84 27.36
CA ASN A 332 -21.75 -14.28 26.39
C ASN A 332 -22.92 -14.99 27.08
N THR A 333 -24.14 -14.54 26.79
CA THR A 333 -25.39 -15.16 27.26
C THR A 333 -26.05 -16.03 26.20
N SER A 334 -25.80 -15.77 24.92
CA SER A 334 -26.34 -16.52 23.78
C SER A 334 -25.24 -16.82 22.75
N LEU A 335 -25.20 -18.09 22.32
CA LEU A 335 -24.44 -18.62 21.18
C LEU A 335 -25.42 -19.15 20.12
N TYR A 336 -26.67 -18.67 20.11
CA TYR A 336 -27.68 -19.13 19.17
C TYR A 336 -27.18 -19.01 17.72
N GLY A 337 -27.09 -20.13 17.01
CA GLY A 337 -26.77 -20.18 15.58
C GLY A 337 -25.45 -19.54 15.15
N THR A 338 -24.48 -19.31 16.03
CA THR A 338 -23.25 -18.56 15.70
C THR A 338 -22.54 -19.09 14.45
N PHE A 339 -22.46 -20.41 14.27
CA PHE A 339 -21.84 -21.07 13.11
C PHE A 339 -22.84 -21.88 12.27
N ASN A 340 -24.13 -21.54 12.35
CA ASN A 340 -25.16 -22.24 11.58
C ASN A 340 -24.88 -22.08 10.07
N THR A 341 -24.73 -23.17 9.33
CA THR A 341 -24.42 -23.21 7.90
C THR A 341 -23.05 -22.57 7.57
N ALA A 342 -22.14 -22.49 8.53
CA ALA A 342 -20.72 -22.19 8.29
C ALA A 342 -20.01 -23.47 7.81
N GLU A 343 -20.24 -23.82 6.54
CA GLU A 343 -19.89 -25.14 5.96
C GLU A 343 -18.41 -25.53 6.08
N LYS A 344 -17.48 -24.55 6.15
CA LYS A 344 -16.03 -24.76 6.27
C LYS A 344 -15.47 -24.63 7.69
N PHE A 345 -16.29 -24.32 8.68
CA PHE A 345 -15.84 -24.04 10.03
C PHE A 345 -15.39 -25.30 10.78
N ASN A 346 -14.13 -25.34 11.23
CA ASN A 346 -13.57 -26.42 12.05
C ASN A 346 -12.44 -25.94 12.97
N GLN A 347 -12.74 -25.04 13.90
CA GLN A 347 -11.75 -24.48 14.83
C GLN A 347 -11.94 -25.01 16.25
N ASN A 348 -10.88 -24.96 17.07
CA ASN A 348 -10.92 -25.36 18.48
C ASN A 348 -11.61 -24.27 19.32
N LEU A 349 -12.69 -24.64 20.00
CA LEU A 349 -13.52 -23.77 20.84
C LEU A 349 -13.50 -24.15 22.33
N GLY A 350 -12.70 -25.13 22.74
CA GLY A 350 -12.74 -25.62 24.12
C GLY A 350 -12.24 -24.63 25.18
N THR A 351 -11.62 -23.53 24.77
CA THR A 351 -11.21 -22.40 25.62
C THR A 351 -12.32 -21.40 25.88
N TRP A 352 -13.46 -21.48 25.17
CA TRP A 352 -14.60 -20.61 25.41
C TRP A 352 -15.22 -20.90 26.79
N ASP A 353 -15.45 -19.84 27.56
CA ASP A 353 -16.24 -19.88 28.78
C ASP A 353 -17.74 -19.83 28.43
N THR A 354 -18.46 -20.89 28.75
CA THR A 354 -19.90 -21.04 28.50
C THR A 354 -20.76 -20.90 29.77
N THR A 355 -20.16 -20.51 30.91
CA THR A 355 -20.83 -20.48 32.22
C THR A 355 -22.05 -19.55 32.27
N ASN A 356 -22.10 -18.53 31.42
CA ASN A 356 -23.22 -17.59 31.31
C ASN A 356 -24.17 -17.87 30.13
N VAL A 357 -23.86 -18.84 29.27
CA VAL A 357 -24.64 -19.16 28.08
C VAL A 357 -25.91 -19.91 28.47
N THR A 358 -27.06 -19.37 28.08
CA THR A 358 -28.40 -19.97 28.29
C THR A 358 -29.01 -20.53 27.01
N ALA A 359 -28.50 -20.11 25.84
CA ALA A 359 -29.00 -20.54 24.53
C ALA A 359 -27.84 -20.90 23.58
N MET A 360 -27.86 -22.12 23.05
CA MET A 360 -26.92 -22.60 22.04
C MET A 360 -27.62 -23.34 20.88
N ASN A 361 -28.92 -23.12 20.69
CA ASN A 361 -29.69 -23.80 19.65
C ASN A 361 -29.07 -23.55 18.26
N GLY A 362 -28.94 -24.63 17.47
CA GLY A 362 -28.41 -24.55 16.12
C GLY A 362 -26.98 -24.02 15.99
N LEU A 363 -26.18 -23.94 17.07
CA LEU A 363 -24.84 -23.35 17.06
C LEU A 363 -23.96 -23.88 15.92
N PHE A 364 -24.00 -25.20 15.65
CA PHE A 364 -23.22 -25.86 14.59
C PHE A 364 -24.10 -26.50 13.52
N LYS A 365 -25.38 -26.12 13.43
CA LYS A 365 -26.29 -26.70 12.43
C LYS A 365 -25.73 -26.46 11.02
N GLY A 366 -25.49 -27.49 10.21
CA GLY A 366 -24.95 -27.35 8.85
C GLY A 366 -23.45 -27.01 8.77
N ALA A 367 -22.71 -27.08 9.88
CA ALA A 367 -21.26 -26.93 9.88
C ALA A 367 -20.59 -28.24 9.40
N LEU A 368 -20.50 -28.41 8.09
CA LEU A 368 -20.26 -29.70 7.44
C LEU A 368 -18.96 -30.41 7.84
N VAL A 369 -17.92 -29.64 8.22
CA VAL A 369 -16.60 -30.16 8.60
C VAL A 369 -16.27 -29.99 10.07
N PHE A 370 -17.20 -29.46 10.88
CA PHE A 370 -16.95 -29.14 12.27
C PHE A 370 -16.68 -30.40 13.10
N ASN A 371 -15.51 -30.44 13.74
CA ASN A 371 -15.11 -31.48 14.69
C ASN A 371 -14.16 -30.90 15.77
N ASN A 372 -14.36 -29.64 16.16
CA ASN A 372 -13.54 -28.90 17.14
C ASN A 372 -12.02 -28.95 16.85
N ALA A 373 -11.62 -28.89 15.58
CA ALA A 373 -10.23 -29.08 15.15
C ALA A 373 -9.57 -30.39 15.65
N GLY A 374 -10.36 -31.43 15.93
CA GLY A 374 -9.87 -32.70 16.46
C GLY A 374 -9.61 -32.71 17.98
N SER A 375 -9.80 -31.58 18.66
CA SER A 375 -9.56 -31.43 20.10
C SER A 375 -10.75 -31.94 20.92
N ASP A 376 -10.47 -32.63 22.03
CA ASP A 376 -11.47 -33.11 22.98
C ASP A 376 -11.93 -32.02 23.99
N SER A 377 -11.30 -30.84 23.94
CA SER A 377 -11.45 -29.74 24.88
C SER A 377 -12.89 -29.23 25.07
N ILE A 378 -13.77 -29.43 24.09
CA ILE A 378 -15.18 -29.04 24.18
C ILE A 378 -15.93 -29.78 25.31
N LYS A 379 -15.39 -30.91 25.79
CA LYS A 379 -15.89 -31.63 26.97
C LYS A 379 -15.89 -30.80 28.26
N ASN A 380 -15.09 -29.73 28.30
CA ASN A 380 -14.93 -28.87 29.48
C ASN A 380 -15.97 -27.75 29.57
N TRP A 381 -16.84 -27.58 28.57
CA TRP A 381 -17.88 -26.55 28.59
C TRP A 381 -18.86 -26.76 29.75
N ASN A 382 -19.20 -25.64 30.42
CA ASN A 382 -20.26 -25.60 31.41
C ASN A 382 -21.60 -25.32 30.73
N THR A 383 -22.46 -26.33 30.63
CA THR A 383 -23.76 -26.24 29.95
C THR A 383 -24.95 -26.11 30.91
N ALA A 384 -24.72 -26.01 32.22
CA ALA A 384 -25.75 -26.17 33.25
C ALA A 384 -26.92 -25.16 33.16
N LYS A 385 -26.71 -23.99 32.53
CA LYS A 385 -27.73 -22.96 32.34
C LYS A 385 -28.56 -23.11 31.06
N ASN A 386 -28.25 -24.07 30.20
CA ASN A 386 -28.94 -24.23 28.93
C ASN A 386 -30.27 -24.95 29.13
N THR A 387 -31.35 -24.35 28.64
CA THR A 387 -32.70 -24.91 28.73
C THR A 387 -33.12 -25.63 27.45
N THR A 388 -32.45 -25.35 26.32
CA THR A 388 -32.70 -26.01 25.05
C THR A 388 -31.41 -26.21 24.28
N LEU A 389 -31.29 -27.36 23.63
CA LEU A 389 -30.19 -27.74 22.76
C LEU A 389 -30.67 -28.05 21.34
N THR A 390 -31.91 -27.68 21.00
CA THR A 390 -32.57 -28.01 19.74
C THR A 390 -31.67 -27.71 18.53
N GLY A 391 -31.47 -28.71 17.66
CA GLY A 391 -30.73 -28.56 16.41
C GLY A 391 -29.22 -28.30 16.53
N LEU A 392 -28.62 -28.45 17.71
CA LEU A 392 -27.23 -28.04 18.00
C LEU A 392 -26.20 -28.52 16.95
N LEU A 393 -26.29 -29.79 16.52
CA LEU A 393 -25.37 -30.46 15.58
C LEU A 393 -26.11 -31.02 14.34
N TRP A 394 -27.31 -30.50 14.04
CA TRP A 394 -28.07 -30.93 12.87
C TRP A 394 -27.24 -30.69 11.59
N ASP A 395 -27.01 -31.70 10.76
CA ASP A 395 -26.22 -31.61 9.51
C ASP A 395 -24.75 -31.27 9.77
N ALA A 396 -24.19 -31.73 10.91
CA ALA A 396 -22.75 -31.72 11.19
C ALA A 396 -22.14 -33.14 11.07
N PRO A 397 -21.96 -33.69 9.84
CA PRO A 397 -21.63 -35.10 9.62
C PRO A 397 -20.23 -35.52 10.09
N LYS A 398 -19.33 -34.57 10.39
CA LYS A 398 -17.95 -34.84 10.84
C LYS A 398 -17.76 -34.75 12.35
N PHE A 399 -18.76 -34.28 13.10
CA PHE A 399 -18.62 -34.07 14.53
C PHE A 399 -18.62 -35.40 15.29
N ASN A 400 -17.57 -35.63 16.10
CA ASN A 400 -17.42 -36.81 16.95
C ASN A 400 -16.59 -36.50 18.22
N GLN A 401 -16.74 -35.32 18.80
CA GLN A 401 -16.01 -34.94 20.02
C GLN A 401 -16.77 -35.29 21.30
N PRO A 402 -16.07 -35.62 22.41
CA PRO A 402 -16.72 -36.06 23.63
C PRO A 402 -17.52 -34.92 24.28
N ILE A 403 -18.82 -35.15 24.47
CA ILE A 403 -19.76 -34.24 25.14
C ILE A 403 -20.51 -34.89 26.31
N GLY A 404 -20.14 -36.12 26.67
CA GLY A 404 -20.79 -36.88 27.75
C GLY A 404 -20.67 -36.25 29.14
N SER A 405 -19.72 -35.34 29.34
CA SER A 405 -19.51 -34.58 30.58
C SER A 405 -20.43 -33.36 30.73
N TRP A 406 -21.16 -32.98 29.69
CA TRP A 406 -22.04 -31.81 29.73
C TRP A 406 -23.20 -32.01 30.71
N ASN A 407 -23.54 -30.94 31.42
CA ASN A 407 -24.70 -30.91 32.30
C ASN A 407 -25.97 -30.55 31.50
N VAL A 408 -26.87 -31.51 31.35
CA VAL A 408 -28.15 -31.36 30.64
C VAL A 408 -29.37 -31.37 31.57
N SER A 409 -29.19 -31.22 32.89
CA SER A 409 -30.28 -31.35 33.87
C SER A 409 -31.37 -30.27 33.75
N ALA A 410 -31.00 -29.10 33.24
CA ALA A 410 -31.92 -27.98 32.98
C ALA A 410 -32.56 -28.02 31.59
N VAL A 411 -32.11 -28.92 30.69
CA VAL A 411 -32.58 -28.98 29.31
C VAL A 411 -33.99 -29.56 29.26
N THR A 412 -34.92 -28.79 28.71
CA THR A 412 -36.31 -29.20 28.48
C THR A 412 -36.53 -29.72 27.06
N GLN A 413 -35.78 -29.21 26.06
CA GLN A 413 -35.92 -29.58 24.65
C GLN A 413 -34.57 -29.91 24.01
N MET A 414 -34.47 -31.08 23.38
CA MET A 414 -33.26 -31.54 22.70
C MET A 414 -33.54 -32.21 21.35
N SER A 415 -34.61 -31.78 20.67
CA SER A 415 -34.99 -32.32 19.36
C SER A 415 -33.97 -31.96 18.28
N PHE A 416 -33.73 -32.89 17.36
CA PHE A 416 -32.84 -32.72 16.20
C PHE A 416 -31.38 -32.41 16.52
N ILE A 417 -30.87 -32.75 17.72
CA ILE A 417 -29.47 -32.44 18.05
C ILE A 417 -28.55 -33.11 17.05
N PHE A 418 -28.74 -34.40 16.80
CA PHE A 418 -27.79 -35.23 16.05
C PHE A 418 -28.30 -35.64 14.67
N LYS A 419 -29.40 -35.04 14.19
CA LYS A 419 -29.92 -35.29 12.85
C LYS A 419 -28.81 -35.13 11.80
N ASN A 420 -28.47 -36.21 11.09
CA ASN A 420 -27.39 -36.31 10.10
C ASN A 420 -25.94 -36.10 10.63
N ALA A 421 -25.70 -36.27 11.93
CA ALA A 421 -24.37 -36.33 12.51
C ALA A 421 -23.72 -37.72 12.29
N ALA A 422 -23.30 -38.00 11.06
CA ALA A 422 -22.89 -39.34 10.61
C ALA A 422 -21.64 -39.93 11.28
N ALA A 423 -20.77 -39.11 11.88
CA ALA A 423 -19.59 -39.58 12.60
C ALA A 423 -19.80 -39.72 14.11
N PHE A 424 -20.95 -39.30 14.66
CA PHE A 424 -21.11 -39.10 16.10
C PHE A 424 -21.33 -40.40 16.88
N ASP A 425 -20.27 -40.94 17.49
CA ASP A 425 -20.30 -42.17 18.29
C ASP A 425 -19.65 -41.96 19.66
N GLN A 426 -20.27 -41.12 20.50
CA GLN A 426 -19.75 -40.77 21.83
C GLN A 426 -20.65 -41.28 22.96
N ASP A 427 -20.03 -41.49 24.14
CA ASP A 427 -20.70 -41.91 25.36
C ASP A 427 -21.54 -40.79 25.98
N LEU A 428 -22.85 -40.98 26.04
CA LEU A 428 -23.83 -40.04 26.63
C LEU A 428 -24.48 -40.56 27.92
N GLY A 429 -23.97 -41.67 28.49
CA GLY A 429 -24.57 -42.29 29.68
C GLY A 429 -24.57 -41.40 30.93
N ASN A 430 -23.64 -40.46 31.02
CA ASN A 430 -23.51 -39.55 32.15
C ASN A 430 -24.49 -38.36 32.11
N TRP A 431 -25.16 -38.13 30.98
CA TRP A 431 -26.19 -37.11 30.90
C TRP A 431 -27.34 -37.39 31.86
N SER A 432 -27.92 -36.33 32.42
CA SER A 432 -28.99 -36.43 33.42
C SER A 432 -30.20 -35.57 33.00
N PRO A 433 -31.02 -36.02 32.03
CA PRO A 433 -32.08 -35.22 31.41
C PRO A 433 -33.35 -35.15 32.28
N THR A 434 -33.22 -34.66 33.51
CA THR A 434 -34.28 -34.65 34.53
C THR A 434 -35.41 -33.65 34.22
N ALA A 435 -35.14 -32.60 33.44
CA ALA A 435 -36.13 -31.59 33.06
C ALA A 435 -36.79 -31.82 31.68
N LEU A 436 -36.35 -32.85 30.95
CA LEU A 436 -36.70 -33.09 29.55
C LEU A 436 -38.22 -33.26 29.35
N THR A 437 -38.76 -32.56 28.36
CA THR A 437 -40.17 -32.66 27.92
C THR A 437 -40.32 -33.30 26.55
N ALA A 438 -39.33 -33.15 25.66
CA ALA A 438 -39.27 -33.88 24.39
C ALA A 438 -37.83 -33.98 23.85
N ALA A 439 -37.51 -35.15 23.29
CA ALA A 439 -36.28 -35.43 22.56
C ALA A 439 -36.63 -36.18 21.27
N THR A 440 -36.95 -35.43 20.22
CA THR A 440 -37.46 -36.00 18.98
C THR A 440 -36.49 -35.78 17.83
N GLU A 441 -36.02 -36.85 17.20
CA GLU A 441 -35.21 -36.78 15.97
C GLU A 441 -36.06 -36.99 14.68
N ALA A 442 -37.39 -37.15 14.84
CA ALA A 442 -38.34 -37.64 13.85
C ALA A 442 -38.34 -36.94 12.47
N TYR A 443 -38.51 -37.78 11.43
CA TYR A 443 -38.60 -37.57 9.98
C TYR A 443 -37.36 -38.08 9.23
N ALA A 444 -37.47 -39.31 8.71
CA ALA A 444 -36.51 -40.11 7.91
C ALA A 444 -35.54 -40.99 8.73
N PRO A 445 -34.98 -42.09 8.15
CA PRO A 445 -33.82 -42.72 8.76
C PRO A 445 -32.73 -41.65 8.89
N THR A 446 -32.42 -41.27 10.13
CA THR A 446 -31.35 -40.33 10.41
C THR A 446 -30.05 -40.98 9.96
N ASN A 447 -29.22 -40.26 9.20
CA ASN A 447 -27.84 -40.70 8.91
C ASN A 447 -26.93 -40.53 10.14
N MET A 448 -27.48 -40.61 11.35
CA MET A 448 -26.73 -40.59 12.61
C MET A 448 -26.15 -41.98 12.85
N TYR A 449 -24.92 -42.08 13.35
CA TYR A 449 -24.28 -43.36 13.66
C TYR A 449 -23.89 -43.40 15.14
N MET A 450 -24.68 -44.05 15.99
CA MET A 450 -24.29 -44.40 17.36
C MET A 450 -24.12 -45.91 17.46
N SER A 451 -22.98 -46.36 17.98
CA SER A 451 -22.71 -47.78 18.18
C SER A 451 -23.63 -48.36 19.26
N ILE A 452 -23.85 -49.69 19.20
CA ILE A 452 -24.60 -50.42 20.23
C ILE A 452 -24.01 -50.17 21.61
N ALA A 453 -22.68 -50.17 21.73
CA ALA A 453 -21.99 -49.97 23.00
C ALA A 453 -22.28 -48.60 23.63
N ASN A 454 -22.28 -47.53 22.84
CA ASN A 454 -22.57 -46.19 23.36
C ASN A 454 -24.07 -45.96 23.59
N TYR A 455 -24.94 -46.56 22.77
CA TYR A 455 -26.38 -46.50 23.00
C TYR A 455 -26.80 -47.28 24.26
N ASP A 456 -26.17 -48.43 24.53
CA ASP A 456 -26.35 -49.19 25.78
C ASP A 456 -26.02 -48.34 27.00
N LYS A 457 -24.89 -47.63 26.97
CA LYS A 457 -24.48 -46.73 28.05
C LYS A 457 -25.47 -45.59 28.27
N LEU A 458 -26.04 -45.04 27.19
CA LEU A 458 -27.10 -44.03 27.28
C LEU A 458 -28.30 -44.59 28.05
N LEU A 459 -28.84 -45.74 27.63
CA LEU A 459 -30.00 -46.37 28.26
C LEU A 459 -29.72 -46.73 29.74
N LEU A 460 -28.60 -47.41 30.00
CA LEU A 460 -28.19 -47.80 31.35
C LEU A 460 -28.01 -46.58 32.26
N GLY A 461 -27.33 -45.54 31.77
CA GLY A 461 -27.08 -44.31 32.50
C GLY A 461 -28.36 -43.53 32.81
N TRP A 462 -29.22 -43.31 31.81
CA TRP A 462 -30.43 -42.50 31.95
C TRP A 462 -31.51 -43.19 32.79
N SER A 463 -31.67 -44.50 32.64
CA SER A 463 -32.63 -45.29 33.44
C SER A 463 -32.32 -45.28 34.95
N SER A 464 -31.10 -44.90 35.34
CA SER A 464 -30.69 -44.72 36.74
C SER A 464 -31.10 -43.36 37.32
N LYS A 465 -31.53 -42.40 36.51
CA LYS A 465 -31.86 -41.02 36.91
C LYS A 465 -33.34 -40.88 37.28
N VAL A 466 -33.68 -39.76 37.93
CA VAL A 466 -35.07 -39.36 38.19
C VAL A 466 -35.62 -38.63 36.96
N LEU A 467 -36.23 -39.38 36.05
CA LEU A 467 -36.74 -38.86 34.79
C LEU A 467 -38.20 -38.38 34.93
N LYS A 468 -38.57 -37.34 34.16
CA LYS A 468 -39.99 -36.95 33.97
C LYS A 468 -40.78 -38.07 33.31
N SER A 469 -42.06 -38.18 33.61
CA SER A 469 -42.91 -39.19 32.99
C SER A 469 -43.39 -38.78 31.59
N ALA A 470 -43.72 -39.77 30.75
CA ALA A 470 -44.41 -39.59 29.46
C ALA A 470 -43.69 -38.69 28.44
N VAL A 471 -42.35 -38.64 28.47
CA VAL A 471 -41.54 -37.90 27.48
C VAL A 471 -41.49 -38.68 26.16
N PRO A 472 -41.78 -38.03 25.01
CA PRO A 472 -41.48 -38.59 23.69
C PRO A 472 -39.96 -38.61 23.46
N PHE A 473 -39.43 -39.80 23.20
CA PHE A 473 -38.01 -40.04 22.94
C PHE A 473 -37.86 -40.82 21.63
N ASP A 474 -37.49 -40.12 20.56
CA ASP A 474 -37.21 -40.73 19.26
C ASP A 474 -35.72 -40.60 18.96
N TRP A 475 -35.05 -41.74 18.97
CA TRP A 475 -33.61 -41.86 18.73
C TRP A 475 -33.33 -42.68 17.45
N GLY A 476 -34.26 -42.69 16.50
CA GLY A 476 -34.05 -43.28 15.17
C GLY A 476 -33.91 -44.81 15.16
N LEU A 477 -32.98 -45.34 14.34
CA LEU A 477 -32.79 -46.78 14.13
C LEU A 477 -31.66 -47.39 14.98
N HIS A 478 -31.25 -46.72 16.07
CA HIS A 478 -30.19 -47.18 16.95
C HIS A 478 -30.61 -48.41 17.75
N ARG A 479 -29.76 -49.45 17.75
CA ARG A 479 -30.04 -50.74 18.38
C ARG A 479 -29.27 -50.88 19.69
N TYR A 480 -29.84 -51.58 20.65
CA TYR A 480 -29.25 -51.82 21.97
C TYR A 480 -29.00 -53.31 22.22
N SER A 481 -28.06 -53.67 23.09
CA SER A 481 -27.77 -55.07 23.41
C SER A 481 -28.70 -55.64 24.48
N CYS A 482 -28.62 -56.96 24.67
CA CYS A 482 -29.30 -57.68 25.75
C CYS A 482 -29.04 -57.10 27.14
N ALA A 483 -27.85 -56.53 27.38
CA ALA A 483 -27.47 -55.98 28.68
C ALA A 483 -28.24 -54.69 29.01
N ALA A 484 -28.64 -53.92 28.00
CA ALA A 484 -29.37 -52.66 28.16
C ALA A 484 -30.90 -52.81 28.12
N GLU A 485 -31.42 -53.99 27.73
CA GLU A 485 -32.86 -54.25 27.65
C GLU A 485 -33.63 -53.95 28.97
N PRO A 486 -33.14 -54.34 30.17
CA PRO A 486 -33.82 -53.99 31.41
C PRO A 486 -33.94 -52.47 31.64
N ALA A 487 -32.92 -51.70 31.25
CA ALA A 487 -32.91 -50.25 31.35
C ALA A 487 -33.91 -49.61 30.36
N ARG A 488 -33.96 -50.11 29.13
CA ARG A 488 -34.92 -49.69 28.10
C ARG A 488 -36.36 -49.94 28.54
N ILE A 489 -36.66 -51.15 29.03
CA ILE A 489 -37.98 -51.51 29.56
C ILE A 489 -38.36 -50.58 30.72
N LYS A 490 -37.45 -50.36 31.68
CA LYS A 490 -37.66 -49.47 32.82
C LYS A 490 -38.05 -48.06 32.40
N MET A 491 -37.43 -47.51 31.36
CA MET A 491 -37.77 -46.18 30.84
C MET A 491 -39.15 -46.16 30.15
N SER A 492 -39.56 -47.24 29.48
CA SER A 492 -40.86 -47.31 28.78
C SER A 492 -42.06 -47.73 29.65
N THR A 493 -41.84 -48.07 30.91
CA THR A 493 -42.88 -48.56 31.83
C THR A 493 -43.09 -47.62 33.02
N ALA A 494 -44.22 -47.75 33.72
CA ALA A 494 -44.52 -46.90 34.87
C ALA A 494 -43.45 -47.03 35.98
N PRO A 495 -43.03 -45.93 36.63
CA PRO A 495 -43.59 -44.58 36.57
C PRO A 495 -43.02 -43.66 35.46
N ILE A 496 -42.02 -44.11 34.68
CA ILE A 496 -41.34 -43.27 33.68
C ILE A 496 -42.20 -43.17 32.40
N SER A 497 -42.71 -44.29 31.88
CA SER A 497 -43.67 -44.33 30.77
C SER A 497 -43.24 -43.51 29.53
N TRP A 498 -41.95 -43.45 29.20
CA TRP A 498 -41.49 -42.76 27.99
C TRP A 498 -41.99 -43.48 26.73
N VAL A 499 -42.31 -42.70 25.69
CA VAL A 499 -42.63 -43.23 24.37
C VAL A 499 -41.32 -43.30 23.59
N ILE A 500 -40.70 -44.48 23.56
CA ILE A 500 -39.38 -44.71 22.95
C ILE A 500 -39.53 -45.29 21.55
N THR A 501 -39.05 -44.55 20.55
CA THR A 501 -38.84 -45.00 19.17
C THR A 501 -37.34 -45.20 18.96
N ASP A 502 -36.92 -46.45 18.78
CA ASP A 502 -35.54 -46.87 18.56
C ASP A 502 -35.47 -48.04 17.55
N GLY A 503 -34.27 -48.50 17.20
CA GLY A 503 -34.03 -49.66 16.33
C GLY A 503 -34.25 -51.02 16.99
N GLY A 504 -34.66 -51.05 18.27
CA GLY A 504 -34.88 -52.26 19.04
C GLY A 504 -33.61 -53.05 19.40
N LEU A 505 -33.81 -54.25 19.93
CA LEU A 505 -32.74 -55.16 20.36
C LEU A 505 -31.83 -55.56 19.18
N ALA A 506 -30.52 -55.46 19.37
CA ALA A 506 -29.49 -55.90 18.43
C ALA A 506 -29.44 -57.44 18.32
N GLU A 507 -29.13 -57.94 17.13
CA GLU A 507 -29.02 -59.39 16.93
C GLU A 507 -27.78 -59.94 17.65
N THR A 508 -27.98 -60.92 18.53
CA THR A 508 -26.90 -61.65 19.20
C THR A 508 -26.96 -63.13 18.82
N ALA A 509 -25.83 -63.68 18.36
CA ALA A 509 -25.75 -65.09 17.98
C ALA A 509 -25.71 -65.99 19.24
N PRO A 510 -26.35 -67.18 19.22
CA PRO A 510 -26.17 -68.17 20.27
C PRO A 510 -24.72 -68.67 20.33
N ILE A 511 -24.22 -68.99 21.53
CA ILE A 511 -22.83 -69.42 21.75
C ILE A 511 -22.79 -70.91 22.10
N ILE A 512 -21.84 -71.67 21.54
CA ILE A 512 -21.55 -73.06 21.95
C ILE A 512 -20.74 -73.01 23.24
N SER A 513 -21.30 -73.51 24.34
CA SER A 513 -20.64 -73.48 25.65
C SER A 513 -19.73 -74.70 25.88
N THR A 514 -20.08 -75.88 25.36
CA THR A 514 -19.27 -77.10 25.52
C THR A 514 -19.59 -78.12 24.41
N ILE A 515 -18.58 -78.88 23.96
CA ILE A 515 -18.74 -80.05 23.07
C ILE A 515 -18.13 -81.27 23.78
N VAL A 516 -18.91 -82.33 23.99
CA VAL A 516 -18.45 -83.58 24.60
C VAL A 516 -18.35 -84.65 23.51
N PRO A 517 -17.13 -85.14 23.18
CA PRO A 517 -16.95 -86.27 22.28
C PRO A 517 -17.20 -87.61 22.99
N GLU A 518 -18.14 -88.38 22.45
CA GLU A 518 -18.49 -89.73 22.89
C GLU A 518 -18.28 -90.74 21.74
N LYS A 519 -18.47 -92.04 22.01
CA LYS A 519 -18.28 -93.09 21.01
C LYS A 519 -19.30 -92.96 19.86
N GLY A 520 -18.86 -92.36 18.74
CA GLY A 520 -19.66 -92.20 17.52
C GLY A 520 -20.69 -91.07 17.53
N GLN A 521 -20.66 -90.19 18.55
CA GLN A 521 -21.57 -89.05 18.72
C GLN A 521 -20.88 -87.83 19.35
N LEU A 522 -21.45 -86.63 19.13
CA LEU A 522 -21.08 -85.39 19.81
C LEU A 522 -22.30 -84.82 20.56
N SER A 523 -22.13 -84.43 21.82
CA SER A 523 -23.13 -83.65 22.57
C SER A 523 -22.72 -82.18 22.62
N VAL A 524 -23.58 -81.28 22.13
CA VAL A 524 -23.29 -79.84 21.97
C VAL A 524 -24.20 -79.02 22.88
N TYR A 525 -23.60 -78.29 23.81
CA TYR A 525 -24.30 -77.39 24.73
C TYR A 525 -24.30 -75.97 24.16
N ILE A 526 -25.47 -75.33 24.16
CA ILE A 526 -25.67 -73.96 23.66
C ILE A 526 -26.20 -73.09 24.79
N THR A 527 -25.72 -71.86 24.88
CA THR A 527 -26.24 -70.83 25.78
C THR A 527 -26.82 -69.67 24.97
N ALA A 528 -28.11 -69.38 25.15
CA ALA A 528 -28.78 -68.21 24.58
C ALA A 528 -29.00 -67.14 25.67
N PRO A 529 -28.81 -65.84 25.39
CA PRO A 529 -29.12 -64.79 26.34
C PRO A 529 -30.61 -64.76 26.71
N SER A 530 -30.94 -64.56 27.99
CA SER A 530 -32.32 -64.60 28.50
C SER A 530 -33.27 -63.58 27.84
N CYS A 531 -32.77 -62.42 27.40
CA CYS A 531 -33.56 -61.41 26.68
C CYS A 531 -34.06 -61.88 25.29
N MET A 532 -33.50 -62.95 24.71
CA MET A 532 -33.90 -63.47 23.41
C MET A 532 -35.06 -64.48 23.49
N SER A 533 -35.41 -64.96 24.69
CA SER A 533 -36.41 -66.02 24.87
C SER A 533 -37.84 -65.59 24.49
N SER A 534 -38.10 -64.29 24.38
CA SER A 534 -39.40 -63.72 24.02
C SER A 534 -39.59 -63.45 22.52
N GLN A 535 -38.52 -63.48 21.69
CA GLN A 535 -38.59 -63.05 20.28
C GLN A 535 -38.22 -64.12 19.23
N ARG A 536 -37.58 -65.25 19.58
CA ARG A 536 -37.21 -66.29 18.61
C ARG A 536 -37.50 -67.71 19.11
N THR A 537 -38.08 -68.55 18.25
CA THR A 537 -38.55 -69.91 18.61
C THR A 537 -37.83 -71.05 17.87
N THR A 538 -36.89 -70.77 16.96
CA THR A 538 -36.22 -71.81 16.14
C THR A 538 -34.71 -71.57 15.99
N TYR A 539 -33.92 -72.64 16.07
CA TYR A 539 -32.45 -72.64 15.97
C TYR A 539 -31.98 -73.59 14.85
N GLN A 540 -30.76 -73.42 14.34
CA GLN A 540 -30.14 -74.33 13.38
C GLN A 540 -28.68 -74.62 13.74
N TYR A 541 -28.19 -75.83 13.45
CA TYR A 541 -26.78 -76.20 13.58
C TYR A 541 -26.19 -76.79 12.29
N SER A 542 -24.86 -76.78 12.17
CA SER A 542 -24.10 -77.35 11.05
C SER A 542 -22.82 -78.02 11.54
N THR A 543 -22.46 -79.17 10.96
CA THR A 543 -21.23 -79.94 11.26
C THR A 543 -20.22 -79.97 10.11
N ASN A 544 -20.49 -79.19 9.05
CA ASN A 544 -19.71 -79.13 7.81
C ASN A 544 -19.44 -77.68 7.38
N ASN A 545 -19.09 -76.82 8.34
CA ASN A 545 -18.69 -75.45 8.07
C ASN A 545 -19.80 -74.57 7.45
N GLY A 546 -21.08 -74.87 7.74
CA GLY A 546 -22.22 -74.10 7.26
C GLY A 546 -22.75 -74.52 5.88
N SER A 547 -22.23 -75.60 5.29
CA SER A 547 -22.69 -76.09 3.97
C SER A 547 -24.08 -76.74 4.01
N THR A 548 -24.45 -77.39 5.12
CA THR A 548 -25.84 -77.83 5.38
C THR A 548 -26.27 -77.45 6.80
N TRP A 549 -27.53 -77.04 6.94
CA TRP A 549 -28.13 -76.60 8.21
C TRP A 549 -29.29 -77.50 8.61
N VAL A 550 -29.32 -77.91 9.87
CA VAL A 550 -30.40 -78.73 10.44
C VAL A 550 -31.19 -77.88 11.44
N THR A 551 -32.52 -77.79 11.26
CA THR A 551 -33.42 -77.00 12.12
C THR A 551 -33.82 -77.76 13.38
N VAL A 552 -33.83 -77.05 14.51
CA VAL A 552 -34.29 -77.52 15.82
C VAL A 552 -35.38 -76.57 16.32
N SER A 553 -36.57 -77.13 16.56
CA SER A 553 -37.79 -76.39 16.94
C SER A 553 -37.87 -76.01 18.43
N SER A 554 -36.93 -76.49 19.25
CA SER A 554 -36.77 -76.08 20.65
C SER A 554 -35.32 -76.36 21.11
N LEU A 555 -34.78 -75.54 22.01
CA LEU A 555 -33.46 -75.77 22.61
C LEU A 555 -33.58 -76.80 23.75
N SER A 556 -33.48 -78.10 23.42
CA SER A 556 -33.06 -79.11 24.41
C SER A 556 -31.53 -79.08 24.50
N SER A 557 -30.97 -78.75 25.66
CA SER A 557 -29.52 -78.79 25.90
C SER A 557 -29.17 -80.11 26.62
N PRO A 558 -28.27 -80.96 26.07
CA PRO A 558 -27.48 -80.79 24.85
C PRO A 558 -28.19 -81.20 23.54
N ILE A 559 -27.70 -80.68 22.41
CA ILE A 559 -28.00 -81.20 21.06
C ILE A 559 -27.10 -82.42 20.80
N VAL A 560 -27.70 -83.58 20.52
CA VAL A 560 -26.95 -84.83 20.24
C VAL A 560 -26.82 -85.04 18.73
N ILE A 561 -25.57 -85.13 18.25
CA ILE A 561 -25.20 -85.33 16.85
C ILE A 561 -24.67 -86.75 16.68
N THR A 562 -25.33 -87.57 15.87
CA THR A 562 -25.01 -88.99 15.70
C THR A 562 -24.51 -89.32 14.29
N GLY A 563 -23.86 -90.48 14.11
CA GLY A 563 -23.39 -90.94 12.79
C GLY A 563 -22.00 -90.44 12.38
N LEU A 564 -21.11 -90.18 13.35
CA LEU A 564 -19.77 -89.61 13.12
C LEU A 564 -18.68 -90.71 13.06
N ASN A 565 -17.74 -90.57 12.14
CA ASN A 565 -16.64 -91.52 11.91
C ASN A 565 -15.48 -91.27 12.89
N GLY A 566 -14.95 -92.35 13.48
CA GLY A 566 -13.79 -92.29 14.37
C GLY A 566 -12.53 -91.75 13.68
N GLY A 567 -11.71 -90.96 14.40
CA GLY A 567 -10.45 -90.38 13.90
C GLY A 567 -10.56 -89.06 13.12
N GLN A 568 -11.78 -88.59 12.78
CA GLN A 568 -12.02 -87.37 11.99
C GLN A 568 -12.33 -86.14 12.86
N ASN A 569 -12.03 -84.94 12.34
CA ASN A 569 -12.34 -83.64 12.96
C ASN A 569 -13.64 -83.08 12.39
N TYR A 570 -14.60 -82.70 13.25
CA TYR A 570 -15.88 -82.10 12.84
C TYR A 570 -16.01 -80.64 13.33
N PRO A 571 -16.15 -79.64 12.44
CA PRO A 571 -16.43 -78.25 12.82
C PRO A 571 -17.92 -78.03 13.11
N VAL A 572 -18.27 -77.52 14.28
CA VAL A 572 -19.68 -77.26 14.69
C VAL A 572 -19.99 -75.76 14.67
N MET A 573 -21.14 -75.39 14.08
CA MET A 573 -21.70 -74.03 14.03
C MET A 573 -23.17 -74.01 14.47
N VAL A 574 -23.63 -72.90 15.05
CA VAL A 574 -25.02 -72.68 15.49
C VAL A 574 -25.51 -71.29 15.08
N ARG A 575 -26.82 -71.17 14.77
CA ARG A 575 -27.50 -69.89 14.50
C ARG A 575 -28.97 -69.91 14.96
N ALA A 576 -29.58 -68.75 15.15
CA ALA A 576 -31.03 -68.61 15.40
C ALA A 576 -31.77 -68.18 14.12
N THR A 577 -32.98 -68.69 13.89
CA THR A 577 -33.82 -68.36 12.72
C THR A 577 -35.27 -68.16 13.13
N GLY A 578 -35.85 -67.00 12.82
CA GLY A 578 -37.24 -66.63 13.14
C GLY A 578 -37.32 -65.28 13.86
N GLY A 579 -38.22 -64.40 13.41
CA GLY A 579 -38.38 -63.00 13.83
C GLY A 579 -38.52 -62.06 12.61
N SER A 580 -39.23 -60.95 12.75
CA SER A 580 -39.62 -60.02 11.66
C SER A 580 -38.46 -59.28 10.95
N ILE A 581 -37.21 -59.66 11.20
CA ILE A 581 -35.98 -59.07 10.64
C ILE A 581 -35.12 -60.24 10.14
N GLY A 582 -34.72 -60.19 8.87
CA GLY A 582 -34.19 -61.32 8.09
C GLY A 582 -32.79 -61.81 8.51
N ILE A 583 -32.63 -63.15 8.37
CA ILE A 583 -31.41 -63.98 8.33
C ILE A 583 -30.34 -63.73 9.41
N GLY A 584 -30.27 -64.64 10.40
CA GLY A 584 -29.38 -64.55 11.56
C GLY A 584 -27.88 -64.72 11.27
N THR A 585 -27.07 -64.10 12.13
CA THR A 585 -25.60 -64.19 12.17
C THR A 585 -25.13 -65.57 12.69
N ASN A 586 -24.07 -66.11 12.09
CA ASN A 586 -23.48 -67.40 12.49
C ASN A 586 -22.65 -67.23 13.78
N GLY A 587 -22.79 -68.15 14.73
CA GLY A 587 -21.91 -68.23 15.91
C GLY A 587 -20.48 -68.71 15.59
N PRO A 588 -19.53 -68.56 16.53
CA PRO A 588 -18.13 -68.98 16.37
C PRO A 588 -17.97 -70.51 16.19
N GLN A 589 -16.91 -70.92 15.47
CA GLN A 589 -16.62 -72.33 15.12
C GLN A 589 -15.84 -73.08 16.22
N SER A 590 -16.10 -74.37 16.42
CA SER A 590 -15.38 -75.27 17.37
C SER A 590 -15.12 -76.66 16.76
N VAL A 591 -14.00 -77.35 17.11
CA VAL A 591 -13.51 -78.62 16.48
C VAL A 591 -13.21 -79.74 17.51
N ALA A 592 -13.57 -81.02 17.25
CA ALA A 592 -13.34 -82.19 18.14
C ALA A 592 -12.90 -83.51 17.41
N LYS A 593 -12.12 -84.43 18.06
CA LYS A 593 -11.49 -85.67 17.51
C LYS A 593 -11.76 -86.96 18.36
N ILE A 594 -11.81 -88.17 17.75
CA ILE A 594 -12.13 -89.50 18.39
C ILE A 594 -10.98 -90.54 18.25
N GLY A 595 -10.64 -91.37 19.26
CA GLY A 595 -9.48 -92.31 19.24
C GLY A 595 -9.74 -93.81 19.54
N THR A 596 -8.80 -94.72 19.18
CA THR A 596 -8.81 -96.21 19.39
C THR A 596 -7.42 -96.82 19.75
N PRO A 597 -7.28 -97.93 20.54
CA PRO A 597 -5.98 -98.52 20.98
C PRO A 597 -5.77 -100.05 20.72
N VAL A 598 -4.52 -100.57 20.93
CA VAL A 598 -4.08 -101.84 21.65
C VAL A 598 -2.54 -102.11 21.47
N ILE A 599 -1.88 -102.78 22.44
CA ILE A 599 -0.44 -102.96 22.78
C ILE A 599 -0.05 -104.46 22.97
N ASP A 600 1.26 -104.86 22.90
CA ASP A 600 1.86 -105.88 23.82
C ASP A 600 3.45 -105.87 23.98
N GLY A 601 4.00 -106.27 25.15
CA GLY A 601 5.41 -106.75 25.40
C GLY A 601 6.34 -106.02 26.43
N ALA A 602 6.59 -106.54 27.65
CA ALA A 602 7.21 -105.91 28.86
C ALA A 602 8.73 -105.54 28.90
N GLU A 603 9.08 -104.25 28.99
CA GLU A 603 10.40 -103.64 29.23
C GLU A 603 10.28 -102.56 30.32
N ILE A 604 11.29 -102.42 31.20
CA ILE A 604 11.39 -101.26 32.13
C ILE A 604 12.36 -100.25 31.54
N LYS A 605 11.78 -99.28 30.85
CA LYS A 605 12.54 -98.21 30.21
C LYS A 605 12.44 -96.96 31.07
N ALA A 606 13.58 -96.40 31.47
CA ALA A 606 13.59 -95.06 32.05
C ALA A 606 12.92 -94.13 31.03
N LYS A 607 11.96 -93.32 31.46
CA LYS A 607 11.27 -92.44 30.53
C LYS A 607 12.31 -91.48 29.95
N ASN A 608 12.16 -91.22 28.65
CA ASN A 608 12.78 -90.05 28.07
C ASN A 608 12.07 -88.85 28.67
N GLU A 609 12.83 -88.03 29.37
CA GLU A 609 12.29 -86.81 29.97
C GLU A 609 12.99 -85.62 29.31
N THR A 610 12.25 -84.52 29.23
CA THR A 610 12.78 -83.28 28.67
C THR A 610 12.49 -82.17 29.65
N SER A 611 13.52 -81.40 29.96
CA SER A 611 13.37 -80.15 30.68
C SER A 611 13.90 -79.00 29.84
N ILE A 612 13.51 -77.79 30.22
CA ILE A 612 14.02 -76.56 29.65
C ILE A 612 15.06 -76.02 30.63
N TYR A 613 16.18 -75.48 30.15
CA TYR A 613 17.18 -74.82 30.98
C TYR A 613 16.54 -73.86 32.01
N GLY A 614 16.93 -73.98 33.28
CA GLY A 614 16.36 -73.20 34.39
C GLY A 614 15.11 -73.79 35.06
N ALA A 615 14.42 -74.76 34.44
CA ALA A 615 13.29 -75.42 35.05
C ALA A 615 13.72 -76.39 36.16
N ALA A 616 12.86 -76.60 37.15
CA ALA A 616 13.05 -77.66 38.13
C ALA A 616 13.16 -79.01 37.41
N VAL A 617 14.14 -79.83 37.78
CA VAL A 617 14.36 -81.15 37.16
C VAL A 617 13.19 -82.05 37.55
N PRO A 618 12.31 -82.44 36.60
CA PRO A 618 11.19 -83.32 36.91
C PRO A 618 11.69 -84.67 37.42
N THR A 619 10.92 -85.26 38.33
CA THR A 619 11.15 -86.63 38.79
C THR A 619 11.07 -87.58 37.59
N VAL A 620 12.17 -88.28 37.29
CA VAL A 620 12.24 -89.19 36.15
C VAL A 620 11.37 -90.41 36.43
N GLY A 621 10.38 -90.65 35.58
CA GLY A 621 9.55 -91.85 35.65
C GLY A 621 10.15 -93.03 34.87
N TYR A 622 9.46 -94.17 34.91
CA TYR A 622 9.73 -95.33 34.05
C TYR A 622 8.44 -95.83 33.41
N THR A 623 8.54 -96.49 32.27
CA THR A 623 7.44 -97.25 31.67
C THR A 623 7.72 -98.72 31.80
N THR A 624 6.67 -99.47 32.11
CA THR A 624 6.62 -100.93 32.03
C THR A 624 5.59 -101.31 30.99
N THR A 625 5.87 -102.30 30.15
CA THR A 625 4.89 -102.76 29.15
C THR A 625 3.90 -103.81 29.69
N ILE A 626 3.85 -103.99 31.01
CA ILE A 626 2.76 -104.67 31.74
C ILE A 626 2.33 -103.78 32.94
N ALA A 627 1.08 -103.89 33.39
CA ALA A 627 0.52 -103.12 34.49
C ALA A 627 1.33 -103.23 35.81
N PRO A 628 1.54 -102.13 36.56
CA PRO A 628 2.29 -102.16 37.82
C PRO A 628 1.47 -102.87 38.91
N GLY A 629 1.98 -103.99 39.42
CA GLY A 629 1.34 -104.73 40.50
C GLY A 629 2.12 -105.96 40.96
N ASP A 630 2.78 -106.67 40.03
CA ASP A 630 3.28 -108.03 40.37
C ASP A 630 4.82 -108.22 40.32
N TRP A 631 5.65 -107.25 39.88
CA TRP A 631 7.06 -107.58 39.55
C TRP A 631 8.18 -106.61 40.01
N VAL A 632 7.90 -105.36 40.43
CA VAL A 632 8.93 -104.46 41.03
C VAL A 632 8.30 -103.51 42.05
N SER A 633 8.79 -103.49 43.30
CA SER A 633 8.17 -102.68 44.37
C SER A 633 8.62 -101.21 44.42
N SER A 634 9.73 -100.83 43.78
CA SER A 634 10.18 -99.43 43.65
C SER A 634 11.42 -99.33 42.75
N ALA A 635 11.28 -98.94 41.49
CA ALA A 635 12.43 -98.49 40.70
C ALA A 635 12.60 -96.98 40.91
N THR A 636 13.80 -96.53 41.30
CA THR A 636 14.12 -95.11 41.44
C THR A 636 14.94 -94.68 40.23
N CYS A 637 14.51 -93.63 39.55
CA CYS A 637 15.16 -93.15 38.34
C CYS A 637 15.66 -91.72 38.54
N GLY A 638 16.86 -91.45 38.01
CA GLY A 638 17.50 -90.13 38.03
C GLY A 638 18.06 -89.78 36.67
N ALA A 639 18.29 -88.49 36.45
CA ALA A 639 18.99 -87.97 35.28
C ALA A 639 20.43 -87.64 35.66
N TYR A 640 21.39 -88.09 34.85
CA TYR A 640 22.82 -87.97 35.14
C TYR A 640 23.58 -87.42 33.93
N THR A 641 24.61 -86.62 34.20
CA THR A 641 25.39 -85.97 33.14
C THR A 641 26.39 -86.89 32.45
N ASP A 642 26.62 -88.08 33.01
CA ASP A 642 27.55 -89.09 32.52
C ASP A 642 26.97 -90.51 32.67
N SER A 643 27.56 -91.47 31.96
CA SER A 643 27.16 -92.89 32.00
C SER A 643 27.68 -93.65 33.23
N THR A 644 28.33 -92.96 34.17
CA THR A 644 28.73 -93.53 35.47
C THR A 644 27.69 -93.27 36.56
N TYR A 645 26.66 -92.48 36.25
CA TYR A 645 25.48 -92.22 37.09
C TYR A 645 25.81 -91.56 38.45
N VAL A 646 26.91 -90.81 38.52
CA VAL A 646 27.38 -90.16 39.76
C VAL A 646 26.91 -88.71 39.86
N THR A 647 26.97 -87.97 38.75
CA THR A 647 26.66 -86.54 38.74
C THR A 647 25.24 -86.28 38.25
N ALA A 648 24.37 -85.81 39.14
CA ALA A 648 22.97 -85.54 38.80
C ALA A 648 22.81 -84.30 37.91
N VAL A 649 21.84 -84.35 36.99
CA VAL A 649 21.39 -83.17 36.25
C VAL A 649 20.69 -82.21 37.22
N THR A 650 20.97 -80.90 37.10
CA THR A 650 20.38 -79.82 37.90
C THR A 650 19.73 -78.78 36.98
N SER A 651 18.98 -77.83 37.56
CA SER A 651 18.40 -76.71 36.79
C SER A 651 19.44 -75.79 36.13
N ALA A 652 20.71 -75.83 36.58
CA ALA A 652 21.84 -75.08 36.02
C ALA A 652 22.64 -75.89 34.98
N THR A 653 22.27 -77.14 34.70
CA THR A 653 22.96 -77.98 33.71
C THR A 653 22.71 -77.46 32.28
N LYS A 654 23.77 -77.43 31.47
CA LYS A 654 23.75 -76.91 30.08
C LYS A 654 22.73 -77.65 29.20
N PRO A 655 22.12 -77.00 28.20
CA PRO A 655 21.37 -77.70 27.17
C PRO A 655 22.20 -78.76 26.46
N GLY A 656 21.63 -79.96 26.33
CA GLY A 656 22.33 -81.13 25.85
C GLY A 656 21.53 -82.41 26.09
N THR A 657 22.06 -83.50 25.56
CA THR A 657 21.50 -84.83 25.74
C THR A 657 22.31 -85.58 26.79
N TYR A 658 21.60 -86.06 27.79
CA TYR A 658 22.11 -86.76 28.97
C TYR A 658 21.37 -88.08 29.13
N VAL A 659 21.78 -88.89 30.11
CA VAL A 659 21.23 -90.22 30.32
C VAL A 659 20.28 -90.22 31.52
N THR A 660 19.10 -90.83 31.36
CA THR A 660 18.29 -91.25 32.50
C THR A 660 18.55 -92.72 32.79
N HIS A 661 18.71 -93.04 34.07
CA HIS A 661 18.94 -94.41 34.51
C HIS A 661 18.04 -94.74 35.69
N CYS A 662 17.47 -95.95 35.66
CA CYS A 662 16.62 -96.49 36.72
C CYS A 662 17.36 -97.62 37.43
N THR A 663 17.30 -97.62 38.75
CA THR A 663 17.86 -98.69 39.59
C THR A 663 16.81 -99.21 40.57
N GLY A 664 16.88 -100.49 40.91
CA GLY A 664 16.00 -101.11 41.91
C GLY A 664 16.31 -102.60 42.11
N PRO A 665 15.97 -103.19 43.27
CA PRO A 665 16.19 -104.61 43.53
C PRO A 665 15.19 -105.49 42.76
N ALA A 666 15.67 -106.49 42.01
CA ALA A 666 14.83 -107.52 41.40
C ALA A 666 14.33 -108.53 42.47
N LYS A 667 13.05 -108.92 42.41
CA LYS A 667 12.47 -109.95 43.30
C LYS A 667 12.90 -111.33 42.81
N THR A 668 13.50 -112.15 43.68
CA THR A 668 13.99 -113.50 43.33
C THR A 668 12.85 -114.46 42.97
N GLY A 669 12.93 -115.11 41.80
CA GLY A 669 12.09 -116.27 41.48
C GLY A 669 11.61 -116.44 40.03
N LEU A 670 12.05 -115.63 39.05
CA LEU A 670 11.54 -115.69 37.68
C LEU A 670 12.65 -115.61 36.61
N ASN A 671 12.46 -116.37 35.53
CA ASN A 671 13.48 -116.74 34.56
C ASN A 671 13.62 -115.71 33.42
N SER A 672 14.00 -114.47 33.74
CA SER A 672 14.72 -113.52 32.86
C SER A 672 14.82 -112.17 33.58
N ASP A 673 16.03 -111.64 33.71
CA ASP A 673 16.30 -110.35 34.35
C ASP A 673 15.53 -109.21 33.68
N ALA A 674 14.95 -108.29 34.47
CA ALA A 674 14.36 -107.07 33.93
C ALA A 674 15.43 -106.26 33.18
N VAL A 675 15.25 -106.03 31.89
CA VAL A 675 16.18 -105.22 31.10
C VAL A 675 15.89 -103.74 31.39
N TYR A 676 16.72 -103.12 32.23
CA TYR A 676 16.73 -101.67 32.39
C TYR A 676 17.36 -101.05 31.16
N LYS A 677 16.57 -100.29 30.42
CA LYS A 677 17.07 -99.49 29.30
C LYS A 677 17.18 -98.04 29.75
N ASP A 678 18.39 -97.50 29.59
CA ASP A 678 18.64 -96.07 29.74
C ASP A 678 17.70 -95.32 28.81
N GLY A 679 17.11 -94.28 29.38
CA GLY A 679 16.36 -93.29 28.64
C GLY A 679 17.26 -92.11 28.32
N VAL A 680 16.70 -91.20 27.54
CA VAL A 680 17.38 -89.97 27.15
C VAL A 680 16.78 -88.83 27.96
N TYR A 681 17.62 -88.15 28.73
CA TYR A 681 17.27 -86.88 29.35
C TYR A 681 17.73 -85.73 28.45
N THR A 682 16.80 -84.98 27.88
CA THR A 682 17.19 -83.82 27.04
C THR A 682 16.94 -82.53 27.80
N VAL A 683 17.99 -81.75 28.05
CA VAL A 683 17.83 -80.36 28.45
C VAL A 683 17.76 -79.53 27.17
N THR A 684 16.60 -78.95 26.92
CA THR A 684 16.37 -78.04 25.80
C THR A 684 16.68 -76.60 26.19
N LYS A 685 17.03 -75.79 25.20
CA LYS A 685 17.33 -74.37 25.41
C LYS A 685 16.08 -73.60 25.83
N ALA A 686 16.21 -72.69 26.79
CA ALA A 686 15.11 -71.81 27.20
C ALA A 686 14.78 -70.76 26.13
N PRO A 687 13.51 -70.37 25.97
CA PRO A 687 13.16 -69.28 25.05
C PRO A 687 13.59 -67.94 25.65
N LEU A 688 14.34 -67.14 24.87
CA LEU A 688 14.72 -65.77 25.22
C LEU A 688 14.20 -64.83 24.15
N THR A 689 13.45 -63.79 24.52
CA THR A 689 13.01 -62.76 23.57
C THR A 689 13.74 -61.46 23.82
N ILE A 690 14.34 -60.91 22.77
CA ILE A 690 15.01 -59.60 22.77
C ILE A 690 14.23 -58.68 21.84
N THR A 691 13.70 -57.60 22.38
CA THR A 691 12.86 -56.64 21.65
C THR A 691 13.55 -55.29 21.58
N ALA A 692 13.88 -54.81 20.38
CA ALA A 692 14.40 -53.45 20.22
C ALA A 692 13.33 -52.40 20.56
N LYS A 693 13.73 -51.27 21.15
CA LYS A 693 12.82 -50.16 21.43
C LYS A 693 12.37 -49.46 20.14
N SER A 694 11.22 -48.80 20.21
CA SER A 694 10.74 -47.92 19.14
C SER A 694 11.03 -46.46 19.47
N PHE A 695 11.31 -45.67 18.44
CA PHE A 695 11.67 -44.26 18.52
C PHE A 695 10.82 -43.42 17.57
N THR A 696 10.76 -42.13 17.85
CA THR A 696 10.18 -41.12 16.97
C THR A 696 11.22 -40.03 16.72
N LYS A 697 11.25 -39.50 15.49
CA LYS A 697 12.08 -38.35 15.13
C LYS A 697 11.38 -37.49 14.09
N THR A 698 11.88 -36.29 13.85
CA THR A 698 11.43 -35.43 12.76
C THR A 698 12.35 -35.57 11.55
N TYR A 699 11.82 -35.44 10.33
CA TYR A 699 12.64 -35.38 9.12
C TYR A 699 13.66 -34.23 9.22
N GLY A 700 14.93 -34.49 8.88
CA GLY A 700 16.05 -33.57 9.15
C GLY A 700 16.86 -33.91 10.40
N ASP A 701 16.27 -34.62 11.37
CA ASP A 701 16.98 -35.04 12.59
C ASP A 701 17.65 -36.41 12.41
N ALA A 702 18.83 -36.58 13.01
CA ALA A 702 19.50 -37.87 13.13
C ALA A 702 19.33 -38.45 14.54
N ILE A 703 19.20 -39.77 14.64
CA ILE A 703 19.21 -40.50 15.92
C ILE A 703 20.28 -41.58 15.91
N THR A 704 20.90 -41.82 17.06
CA THR A 704 21.89 -42.89 17.26
C THR A 704 21.27 -43.97 18.12
N LEU A 705 21.43 -45.24 17.74
CA LEU A 705 20.92 -46.38 18.49
C LEU A 705 22.01 -46.91 19.42
N ASP A 706 21.71 -46.99 20.71
CA ASP A 706 22.63 -47.54 21.71
C ASP A 706 22.34 -49.03 21.94
N GLY A 707 23.21 -49.87 21.39
CA GLY A 707 23.15 -51.33 21.53
C GLY A 707 23.29 -51.85 22.96
N THR A 708 23.54 -51.00 23.96
CA THR A 708 23.60 -51.40 25.38
C THR A 708 22.31 -51.11 26.15
N GLN A 709 21.45 -50.20 25.65
CA GLN A 709 20.26 -49.73 26.39
C GLN A 709 18.96 -49.74 25.58
N ASP A 710 19.02 -49.77 24.24
CA ASP A 710 17.85 -49.58 23.37
C ASP A 710 17.10 -50.87 23.02
N PHE A 711 17.04 -51.80 23.98
CA PHE A 711 16.29 -53.04 23.87
C PHE A 711 15.71 -53.43 25.23
N THR A 712 14.82 -54.42 25.21
CA THR A 712 14.27 -55.09 26.39
C THR A 712 14.45 -56.59 26.23
N VAL A 713 14.56 -57.32 27.34
CA VAL A 713 14.80 -58.76 27.35
C VAL A 713 13.78 -59.43 28.25
N SER A 714 13.21 -60.55 27.79
CA SER A 714 12.28 -61.38 28.56
C SER A 714 12.64 -62.86 28.39
N GLY A 715 12.60 -63.62 29.49
CA GLY A 715 12.95 -65.06 29.52
C GLY A 715 14.36 -65.38 30.01
N LEU A 716 15.08 -64.41 30.61
CA LEU A 716 16.34 -64.69 31.32
C LEU A 716 16.07 -65.52 32.59
N ILE A 717 17.04 -66.37 32.96
CA ILE A 717 16.95 -67.28 34.10
C ILE A 717 18.02 -66.91 35.11
N GLY A 718 17.66 -66.82 36.39
CA GLY A 718 18.61 -66.55 37.47
C GLY A 718 19.33 -65.21 37.33
N SER A 719 20.67 -65.23 37.36
CA SER A 719 21.55 -64.06 37.23
C SER A 719 22.07 -63.82 35.81
N ASP A 720 21.55 -64.53 34.81
CA ASP A 720 21.97 -64.37 33.41
C ASP A 720 21.58 -62.98 32.88
N ALA A 721 22.44 -62.36 32.08
CA ALA A 721 22.24 -61.01 31.56
C ALA A 721 22.73 -60.85 30.12
N VAL A 722 22.08 -59.96 29.35
CA VAL A 722 22.50 -59.53 28.02
C VAL A 722 23.27 -58.21 28.18
N ALA A 723 24.53 -58.17 27.74
CA ALA A 723 25.39 -57.00 27.85
C ALA A 723 25.23 -56.02 26.68
N SER A 724 25.02 -56.54 25.47
CA SER A 724 24.79 -55.70 24.28
C SER A 724 24.05 -56.46 23.19
N VAL A 725 23.41 -55.71 22.31
CA VAL A 725 22.72 -56.17 21.10
C VAL A 725 23.13 -55.26 19.94
N THR A 726 23.37 -55.83 18.77
CA THR A 726 23.59 -55.02 17.57
C THR A 726 22.25 -54.54 17.03
N LEU A 727 22.04 -53.22 16.99
CA LEU A 727 20.82 -52.60 16.49
C LEU A 727 21.11 -51.90 15.16
N THR A 728 20.35 -52.26 14.12
CA THR A 728 20.48 -51.62 12.80
C THR A 728 19.14 -51.10 12.32
N SER A 729 19.13 -49.90 11.75
CA SER A 729 17.99 -49.35 11.04
C SER A 729 18.43 -48.36 9.97
N SER A 730 17.77 -48.37 8.82
CA SER A 730 17.91 -47.33 7.79
C SER A 730 17.21 -46.02 8.15
N GLY A 731 16.43 -45.98 9.24
CA GLY A 731 15.70 -44.79 9.69
C GLY A 731 16.53 -43.80 10.53
N THR A 732 17.78 -44.09 10.85
CA THR A 732 18.60 -43.30 11.78
C THR A 732 19.07 -41.97 11.19
N GLY A 733 19.46 -41.93 9.91
CA GLY A 733 20.01 -40.74 9.25
C GLY A 733 18.98 -39.63 8.96
N ALA A 734 19.43 -38.37 8.95
CA ALA A 734 18.59 -37.16 8.75
C ALA A 734 17.74 -37.17 7.46
N SER A 735 18.18 -37.90 6.42
CA SER A 735 17.53 -38.04 5.12
C SER A 735 16.47 -39.16 5.05
N ALA A 736 16.21 -39.89 6.14
CA ALA A 736 15.20 -40.94 6.18
C ALA A 736 13.80 -40.38 5.89
N ARG A 737 13.24 -40.69 4.71
CA ARG A 737 11.95 -40.18 4.22
C ARG A 737 10.75 -40.61 5.06
N VAL A 738 9.77 -39.72 5.19
CA VAL A 738 8.50 -39.98 5.88
C VAL A 738 7.70 -41.09 5.19
N ALA A 739 7.75 -41.16 3.85
CA ALA A 739 7.00 -42.15 3.06
C ALA A 739 7.40 -43.62 3.30
N LEU A 740 8.60 -43.87 3.85
CA LEU A 740 9.07 -45.21 4.20
C LEU A 740 8.98 -45.48 5.72
N SER A 741 8.40 -44.54 6.48
CA SER A 741 8.10 -44.71 7.90
C SER A 741 6.91 -45.67 8.08
N PRO A 742 6.93 -46.55 9.10
CA PRO A 742 8.00 -46.74 10.08
C PRO A 742 9.17 -47.58 9.56
N TYR A 743 10.41 -47.18 9.90
CA TYR A 743 11.62 -47.96 9.61
C TYR A 743 11.84 -49.02 10.67
N SER A 744 12.16 -50.25 10.28
CA SER A 744 12.41 -51.32 11.25
C SER A 744 13.74 -51.11 11.98
N VAL A 745 13.74 -51.25 13.30
CA VAL A 745 14.95 -51.39 14.12
C VAL A 745 15.15 -52.86 14.38
N VAL A 746 16.16 -53.45 13.73
CA VAL A 746 16.40 -54.90 13.75
C VAL A 746 17.48 -55.20 14.78
N PRO A 747 17.15 -55.89 15.89
CA PRO A 747 18.14 -56.39 16.82
C PRO A 747 18.77 -57.70 16.31
N SER A 748 20.07 -57.86 16.55
CA SER A 748 20.82 -59.06 16.20
C SER A 748 22.07 -59.21 17.08
N ALA A 749 22.74 -60.36 16.98
CA ALA A 749 24.03 -60.62 17.63
C ALA A 749 24.09 -60.21 19.13
N ALA A 750 23.12 -60.68 19.92
CA ALA A 750 23.12 -60.45 21.36
C ALA A 750 24.34 -61.12 22.04
N VAL A 751 25.02 -60.36 22.89
CA VAL A 751 26.20 -60.79 23.64
C VAL A 751 25.84 -60.87 25.12
N GLY A 752 26.12 -62.01 25.76
CA GLY A 752 25.91 -62.18 27.20
C GLY A 752 26.97 -61.45 28.02
N ALA A 753 26.65 -61.17 29.29
CA ALA A 753 27.63 -60.64 30.23
C ALA A 753 28.84 -61.58 30.39
N ALA A 754 30.03 -61.03 30.65
CA ALA A 754 31.29 -61.79 30.78
C ALA A 754 31.61 -62.73 29.59
N SER A 755 31.23 -62.34 28.37
CA SER A 755 31.46 -63.10 27.13
C SER A 755 30.74 -64.45 27.06
N GLN A 756 29.65 -64.63 27.82
CA GLN A 756 28.80 -65.81 27.71
C GLN A 756 28.18 -65.94 26.31
N VAL A 757 28.31 -67.13 25.70
CA VAL A 757 27.68 -67.45 24.41
C VAL A 757 26.22 -67.86 24.65
N LEU A 758 25.33 -66.87 24.71
CA LEU A 758 23.90 -67.04 25.04
C LEU A 758 23.20 -68.13 24.22
N THR A 759 23.56 -68.30 22.94
CA THR A 759 22.98 -69.30 22.04
C THR A 759 23.26 -70.74 22.45
N GLN A 760 24.19 -70.99 23.37
CA GLN A 760 24.40 -72.33 23.94
C GLN A 760 23.33 -72.70 24.98
N TRP A 761 22.68 -71.70 25.57
CA TRP A 761 21.74 -71.85 26.70
C TRP A 761 20.30 -71.50 26.31
N TYR A 762 20.14 -70.56 25.36
CA TYR A 762 18.86 -70.00 24.94
C TYR A 762 18.58 -70.18 23.45
N THR A 763 17.31 -70.38 23.13
CA THR A 763 16.77 -70.18 21.78
C THR A 763 16.32 -68.72 21.70
N ILE A 764 17.10 -67.89 21.01
CA ILE A 764 16.88 -66.44 20.99
C ILE A 764 15.91 -66.08 19.87
N ARG A 765 14.86 -65.32 20.21
CA ARG A 765 13.92 -64.72 19.27
C ARG A 765 14.05 -63.20 19.32
N TYR A 766 14.30 -62.61 18.16
CA TYR A 766 14.40 -61.16 18.02
C TYR A 766 13.04 -60.59 17.61
N ALA A 767 12.63 -59.52 18.27
CA ALA A 767 11.46 -58.73 17.91
C ALA A 767 11.92 -57.31 17.55
N ASN A 768 11.51 -56.87 16.36
CA ASN A 768 11.94 -55.59 15.83
C ASN A 768 11.21 -54.43 16.54
N GLY A 769 11.95 -53.36 16.79
CA GLY A 769 11.39 -52.06 17.09
C GLY A 769 11.12 -51.27 15.80
N SER A 770 10.78 -50.00 15.94
CA SER A 770 10.51 -49.11 14.80
C SER A 770 10.98 -47.68 15.05
N ILE A 771 11.42 -47.00 13.99
CA ILE A 771 11.62 -45.55 13.98
C ILE A 771 10.49 -44.94 13.15
N THR A 772 9.64 -44.17 13.80
CA THR A 772 8.61 -43.37 13.13
C THR A 772 9.18 -41.99 12.81
N VAL A 773 9.22 -41.63 11.52
CA VAL A 773 9.68 -40.31 11.07
C VAL A 773 8.47 -39.40 10.83
N ASN A 774 8.37 -38.34 11.62
CA ASN A 774 7.38 -37.28 11.47
C ASN A 774 7.83 -36.26 10.42
N LYS A 775 6.88 -35.55 9.82
CA LYS A 775 7.16 -34.47 8.87
C LYS A 775 7.87 -33.30 9.54
N ALA A 776 8.79 -32.67 8.80
CA ALA A 776 9.41 -31.41 9.19
C ALA A 776 8.41 -30.24 9.09
N PRO A 777 8.65 -29.10 9.78
CA PRO A 777 7.84 -27.89 9.65
C PRO A 777 7.62 -27.49 8.18
N GLY A 778 6.44 -26.95 7.85
CA GLY A 778 6.07 -26.62 6.47
C GLY A 778 7.05 -25.68 5.75
N LEU A 779 7.12 -25.79 4.42
CA LEU A 779 7.94 -24.92 3.58
C LEU A 779 7.20 -23.61 3.28
N THR A 780 7.95 -22.52 3.12
CA THR A 780 7.39 -21.25 2.63
C THR A 780 7.86 -20.99 1.21
N VAL A 781 6.92 -20.78 0.28
CA VAL A 781 7.18 -20.40 -1.11
C VAL A 781 6.60 -19.01 -1.34
N SER A 782 7.43 -18.07 -1.76
CA SER A 782 7.02 -16.70 -2.06
C SER A 782 7.20 -16.40 -3.53
N GLY A 783 6.12 -15.98 -4.20
CA GLY A 783 6.21 -15.47 -5.57
C GLY A 783 7.17 -14.28 -5.63
N THR A 784 7.97 -14.21 -6.69
CA THR A 784 8.91 -13.09 -6.85
C THR A 784 8.15 -11.81 -7.16
N THR A 785 8.60 -10.68 -6.59
CA THR A 785 8.09 -9.35 -6.93
C THR A 785 8.92 -8.72 -8.05
N TYR A 786 8.21 -8.23 -9.07
CA TYR A 786 8.71 -7.55 -10.26
C TYR A 786 8.10 -6.16 -10.35
N ILE A 787 8.90 -5.19 -10.77
CA ILE A 787 8.44 -3.84 -11.07
C ILE A 787 8.98 -3.51 -12.47
N LEU A 788 8.08 -3.41 -13.44
CA LEU A 788 8.39 -3.20 -14.85
C LEU A 788 7.50 -2.08 -15.41
N SER A 789 7.96 -1.40 -16.44
CA SER A 789 7.18 -0.37 -17.14
C SER A 789 6.34 -0.99 -18.25
N GLU A 790 5.16 -0.43 -18.52
CA GLU A 790 4.34 -0.81 -19.68
C GLU A 790 5.16 -0.74 -20.98
N GLY A 791 5.08 -1.79 -21.81
CA GLY A 791 5.84 -1.88 -23.07
C GLY A 791 7.32 -2.32 -22.95
N ALA A 792 7.85 -2.59 -21.75
CA ALA A 792 9.24 -3.05 -21.60
C ALA A 792 9.50 -4.37 -22.35
N PRO A 793 10.66 -4.54 -23.05
CA PRO A 793 11.02 -5.79 -23.72
C PRO A 793 11.01 -7.01 -22.77
N ASP A 794 11.33 -6.76 -21.51
CA ASP A 794 11.37 -7.77 -20.46
C ASP A 794 9.97 -8.36 -20.17
N LEU A 795 8.87 -7.61 -20.35
CA LEU A 795 7.51 -8.14 -20.17
C LEU A 795 7.17 -9.25 -21.18
N ALA A 796 7.76 -9.19 -22.39
CA ALA A 796 7.53 -10.21 -23.42
C ALA A 796 8.24 -11.53 -23.12
N THR A 797 9.33 -11.49 -22.35
CA THR A 797 10.18 -12.66 -22.04
C THR A 797 10.19 -13.04 -20.55
N LEU A 798 9.45 -12.30 -19.72
CA LEU A 798 9.43 -12.49 -18.27
C LEU A 798 8.93 -13.90 -17.90
N ALA A 799 9.83 -14.70 -17.34
CA ALA A 799 9.50 -15.94 -16.66
C ALA A 799 9.32 -15.64 -15.17
N VAL A 800 8.08 -15.72 -14.69
CA VAL A 800 7.78 -15.55 -13.26
C VAL A 800 8.40 -16.68 -12.43
N SER A 801 9.05 -16.32 -11.33
CA SER A 801 9.80 -17.22 -10.46
C SER A 801 9.30 -17.13 -9.01
N TYR A 802 9.94 -17.90 -8.13
CA TYR A 802 9.66 -17.94 -6.70
C TYR A 802 10.95 -18.08 -5.90
N SER A 803 10.87 -17.77 -4.61
CA SER A 803 11.86 -18.16 -3.60
C SER A 803 11.23 -19.17 -2.63
N ALA A 804 12.04 -20.09 -2.10
CA ALA A 804 11.58 -21.12 -1.18
C ALA A 804 12.52 -21.22 0.03
N SER A 805 11.96 -21.40 1.22
CA SER A 805 12.70 -21.52 2.48
C SER A 805 12.12 -22.60 3.39
N GLY A 806 12.93 -23.09 4.35
CA GLY A 806 12.53 -24.09 5.34
C GLY A 806 13.07 -25.51 5.10
N PHE A 807 13.92 -25.73 4.09
CA PHE A 807 14.54 -27.04 3.85
C PHE A 807 15.57 -27.41 4.93
N VAL A 808 15.51 -28.64 5.45
CA VAL A 808 16.32 -29.09 6.60
C VAL A 808 17.52 -29.98 6.25
N ASN A 809 17.72 -30.37 4.98
CA ASN A 809 18.89 -31.15 4.53
C ASN A 809 19.59 -30.58 3.29
N SER A 810 19.62 -29.24 3.15
CA SER A 810 20.17 -28.56 1.95
C SER A 810 19.56 -29.05 0.63
N GLU A 811 18.33 -29.55 0.69
CA GLU A 811 17.59 -30.06 -0.45
C GLU A 811 16.81 -28.95 -1.16
N THR A 812 16.38 -29.23 -2.40
CA THR A 812 15.57 -28.33 -3.21
C THR A 812 14.30 -29.04 -3.69
N PHE A 813 13.46 -28.37 -4.49
CA PHE A 813 12.36 -29.03 -5.20
C PHE A 813 12.87 -29.91 -6.35
N ALA A 814 13.43 -31.06 -5.98
CA ALA A 814 13.80 -32.16 -6.86
C ALA A 814 13.13 -33.45 -6.37
N SER A 815 12.90 -34.42 -7.27
CA SER A 815 12.17 -35.67 -6.97
C SER A 815 12.64 -36.29 -5.64
N PRO A 816 11.72 -36.59 -4.69
CA PRO A 816 10.26 -36.71 -4.86
C PRO A 816 9.47 -35.41 -4.64
N ASN A 817 10.14 -34.28 -4.40
CA ASN A 817 9.47 -32.99 -4.27
C ASN A 817 9.23 -32.41 -5.67
N THR A 818 8.01 -31.96 -5.94
CA THR A 818 7.64 -31.32 -7.21
C THR A 818 7.68 -29.81 -7.03
N ALA A 819 8.36 -29.11 -7.94
CA ALA A 819 8.45 -27.66 -7.93
C ALA A 819 7.07 -26.99 -8.15
N PRO A 820 6.78 -25.88 -7.45
CA PRO A 820 5.58 -25.10 -7.72
C PRO A 820 5.67 -24.39 -9.07
N THR A 821 4.50 -24.15 -9.67
CA THR A 821 4.34 -23.32 -10.87
C THR A 821 3.75 -21.97 -10.49
N CYS A 822 4.30 -20.89 -11.03
CA CYS A 822 3.82 -19.53 -10.78
C CYS A 822 3.15 -18.93 -12.02
N ALA A 823 2.12 -18.12 -11.80
CA ALA A 823 1.40 -17.42 -12.85
C ALA A 823 0.94 -16.03 -12.40
N VAL A 824 0.66 -15.16 -13.38
CA VAL A 824 0.23 -13.77 -13.16
C VAL A 824 -1.29 -13.69 -13.19
N TYR A 825 -1.88 -12.96 -12.26
CA TYR A 825 -3.33 -12.73 -12.16
C TYR A 825 -3.63 -11.24 -12.05
N ASP A 826 -4.73 -10.78 -12.64
CA ASP A 826 -5.22 -9.41 -12.39
C ASP A 826 -5.91 -9.26 -11.03
N SER A 827 -6.32 -8.04 -10.71
CA SER A 827 -7.00 -7.68 -9.46
C SER A 827 -8.34 -8.40 -9.26
N ASN A 828 -8.95 -8.94 -10.32
CA ASN A 828 -10.16 -9.74 -10.26
C ASN A 828 -9.86 -11.25 -10.12
N GLY A 829 -8.59 -11.64 -10.05
CA GLY A 829 -8.15 -13.03 -9.95
C GLY A 829 -8.20 -13.79 -11.28
N ILE A 830 -8.27 -13.11 -12.42
CA ILE A 830 -8.24 -13.75 -13.75
C ILE A 830 -6.79 -13.97 -14.16
N LEU A 831 -6.49 -15.20 -14.59
CA LEU A 831 -5.19 -15.61 -15.13
C LEU A 831 -4.81 -14.76 -16.35
N LYS A 832 -3.61 -14.19 -16.34
CA LYS A 832 -2.97 -13.55 -17.49
C LYS A 832 -1.89 -14.48 -18.04
N PRO A 833 -2.07 -15.06 -19.23
CA PRO A 833 -1.04 -15.91 -19.84
C PRO A 833 0.12 -15.05 -20.39
N ALA A 834 1.35 -15.58 -20.32
CA ALA A 834 2.49 -14.99 -21.00
C ALA A 834 2.35 -15.10 -22.54
N PRO A 835 2.95 -14.20 -23.33
CA PRO A 835 3.78 -13.06 -22.95
C PRO A 835 2.98 -11.89 -22.34
N TYR A 836 3.58 -11.14 -21.41
CA TYR A 836 2.89 -10.09 -20.64
C TYR A 836 2.98 -8.69 -21.27
N SER A 837 3.37 -8.60 -22.54
CA SER A 837 3.62 -7.34 -23.25
C SER A 837 2.38 -6.47 -23.46
N SER A 838 1.18 -7.02 -23.25
CA SER A 838 -0.11 -6.31 -23.38
C SER A 838 -0.83 -6.06 -22.05
N LEU A 839 -0.14 -6.29 -20.92
CA LEU A 839 -0.69 -5.95 -19.61
C LEU A 839 -0.76 -4.43 -19.44
N ALA A 840 -1.95 -3.92 -19.17
CA ALA A 840 -2.18 -2.52 -18.84
C ALA A 840 -1.48 -2.14 -17.52
N VAL A 841 -1.28 -0.84 -17.29
CA VAL A 841 -0.82 -0.30 -16.00
C VAL A 841 -1.64 -0.87 -14.85
N GLY A 842 -0.96 -1.39 -13.83
CA GLY A 842 -1.60 -1.96 -12.65
C GLY A 842 -0.68 -2.88 -11.86
N VAL A 843 -1.18 -3.31 -10.71
CA VAL A 843 -0.52 -4.35 -9.90
C VAL A 843 -1.22 -5.68 -10.16
N TYR A 844 -0.44 -6.64 -10.60
CA TYR A 844 -0.85 -8.02 -10.84
C TYR A 844 -0.26 -8.92 -9.76
N ALA A 845 -0.99 -9.94 -9.32
CA ALA A 845 -0.49 -10.90 -8.34
C ALA A 845 0.33 -12.00 -9.03
N VAL A 846 1.51 -12.31 -8.51
CA VAL A 846 2.30 -13.48 -8.93
C VAL A 846 2.02 -14.60 -7.93
N ARG A 847 1.15 -15.52 -8.31
CA ARG A 847 0.70 -16.62 -7.44
C ARG A 847 1.35 -17.92 -7.85
N CYS A 848 1.90 -18.63 -6.87
CA CYS A 848 2.51 -19.93 -7.04
C CYS A 848 1.60 -21.03 -6.46
N SER A 849 1.56 -22.19 -7.10
CA SER A 849 0.77 -23.34 -6.64
C SER A 849 1.30 -24.65 -7.22
N GLY A 850 0.74 -25.78 -6.77
CA GLY A 850 1.02 -27.10 -7.35
C GLY A 850 2.33 -27.77 -6.88
N GLY A 851 3.11 -27.12 -6.02
CA GLY A 851 4.28 -27.73 -5.39
C GLY A 851 3.89 -28.86 -4.43
N VAL A 852 4.73 -29.89 -4.36
CA VAL A 852 4.53 -31.05 -3.46
C VAL A 852 5.82 -31.32 -2.69
N ALA A 853 5.73 -31.38 -1.37
CA ALA A 853 6.86 -31.68 -0.49
C ALA A 853 6.47 -32.81 0.49
N ALA A 854 6.75 -34.05 0.12
CA ALA A 854 6.20 -35.23 0.81
C ALA A 854 6.69 -35.39 2.27
N ASN A 855 7.88 -34.88 2.58
CA ASN A 855 8.51 -34.97 3.91
C ASN A 855 8.18 -33.79 4.85
N TYR A 856 7.36 -32.83 4.40
CA TYR A 856 7.10 -31.57 5.08
C TYR A 856 5.60 -31.40 5.37
N ASP A 857 5.27 -30.63 6.40
CA ASP A 857 3.89 -30.36 6.83
C ASP A 857 3.21 -29.28 5.97
N GLY A 858 3.22 -29.51 4.65
CA GLY A 858 2.63 -28.61 3.66
C GLY A 858 3.60 -27.58 3.09
N ILE A 859 3.05 -26.78 2.17
CA ILE A 859 3.72 -25.62 1.56
C ILE A 859 2.77 -24.45 1.74
N THR A 860 3.24 -23.40 2.41
CA THR A 860 2.53 -22.12 2.50
C THR A 860 3.00 -21.24 1.35
N TYR A 861 2.05 -20.69 0.60
CA TYR A 861 2.32 -19.78 -0.51
C TYR A 861 2.06 -18.35 -0.07
N SER A 862 2.97 -17.45 -0.38
CA SER A 862 2.73 -16.01 -0.33
C SER A 862 2.85 -15.41 -1.72
N ASP A 863 1.92 -14.51 -2.03
CA ASP A 863 1.87 -13.84 -3.33
C ASP A 863 3.07 -12.89 -3.49
N GLY A 864 3.72 -12.98 -4.64
CA GLY A 864 4.54 -11.90 -5.16
C GLY A 864 3.68 -10.89 -5.93
N SER A 865 4.30 -9.90 -6.54
CA SER A 865 3.59 -8.93 -7.37
C SER A 865 4.33 -8.62 -8.66
N LEU A 866 3.61 -8.44 -9.76
CA LEU A 866 4.11 -7.81 -10.97
C LEU A 866 3.45 -6.44 -11.05
N THR A 867 4.20 -5.38 -10.77
CA THR A 867 3.71 -4.01 -10.94
C THR A 867 4.10 -3.53 -12.32
N VAL A 868 3.10 -3.34 -13.19
CA VAL A 868 3.25 -2.64 -14.48
C VAL A 868 2.95 -1.17 -14.23
N LYS A 869 3.96 -0.31 -14.28
CA LYS A 869 3.79 1.13 -14.08
C LYS A 869 3.47 1.84 -15.39
N SER A 870 2.65 2.88 -15.30
CA SER A 870 2.46 3.86 -16.38
C SER A 870 3.80 4.50 -16.70
N LEU A 871 4.10 4.63 -17.99
CA LEU A 871 5.20 5.46 -18.45
C LEU A 871 4.76 6.93 -18.32
N ASN A 872 4.88 7.50 -17.12
CA ASN A 872 4.74 8.94 -16.97
C ASN A 872 5.95 9.59 -17.63
N VAL A 873 5.76 10.11 -18.85
CA VAL A 873 6.76 10.95 -19.52
C VAL A 873 6.46 12.39 -19.11
N ALA A 874 7.31 12.93 -18.23
CA ALA A 874 7.27 14.33 -17.84
C ALA A 874 8.48 15.05 -18.45
N VAL A 875 8.23 16.19 -19.10
CA VAL A 875 9.24 17.05 -19.69
C VAL A 875 9.27 18.36 -18.91
N THR A 876 10.37 18.65 -18.24
CA THR A 876 10.55 19.92 -17.52
C THR A 876 11.54 20.80 -18.30
N ALA A 877 11.10 21.98 -18.73
CA ALA A 877 11.96 22.94 -19.40
C ALA A 877 13.00 23.50 -18.41
N LYS A 878 14.28 23.52 -18.78
CA LYS A 878 15.34 24.09 -17.94
C LYS A 878 15.27 25.61 -17.96
N SER A 879 15.53 26.19 -16.80
CA SER A 879 15.74 27.62 -16.68
C SER A 879 17.04 28.05 -17.36
N ALA A 880 17.03 29.22 -18.01
CA ALA A 880 18.19 29.78 -18.69
C ALA A 880 18.23 31.31 -18.55
N ASN A 881 19.35 31.92 -18.93
CA ASN A 881 19.47 33.37 -18.93
C ASN A 881 20.27 33.86 -20.15
N SER A 882 20.08 35.14 -20.48
CA SER A 882 20.90 35.87 -21.45
C SER A 882 21.07 37.32 -21.03
N ALA A 883 22.05 38.00 -21.60
CA ALA A 883 22.21 39.44 -21.45
C ALA A 883 21.56 40.16 -22.64
N TYR A 884 20.97 41.35 -22.40
CA TYR A 884 20.40 42.21 -23.43
C TYR A 884 21.37 42.39 -24.62
N GLY A 885 20.89 42.28 -25.85
CA GLY A 885 21.71 42.40 -27.07
C GLY A 885 22.56 41.19 -27.45
N SER A 886 22.53 40.10 -26.67
CA SER A 886 23.13 38.83 -27.09
C SER A 886 22.34 38.21 -28.25
N ALA A 887 23.04 37.67 -29.26
CA ALA A 887 22.39 36.90 -30.33
C ALA A 887 21.67 35.68 -29.73
N VAL A 888 20.36 35.57 -29.96
CA VAL A 888 19.58 34.37 -29.58
C VAL A 888 19.81 33.29 -30.65
N SER A 889 21.06 32.87 -30.84
CA SER A 889 21.37 31.62 -31.55
C SER A 889 21.29 30.49 -30.52
N ALA A 890 20.20 29.74 -30.57
CA ALA A 890 19.80 28.75 -29.58
C ALA A 890 20.94 27.80 -29.15
N PRO A 891 21.27 27.70 -27.85
CA PRO A 891 20.96 26.49 -27.15
C PRO A 891 19.45 26.57 -26.84
N SER A 892 18.65 25.69 -27.44
CA SER A 892 17.30 25.45 -26.92
C SER A 892 17.47 25.22 -25.41
N PRO A 893 16.81 26.00 -24.52
CA PRO A 893 16.89 25.74 -23.10
C PRO A 893 16.54 24.27 -22.93
N GLY A 894 17.53 23.47 -22.52
CA GLY A 894 17.39 22.03 -22.55
C GLY A 894 16.18 21.60 -21.71
N TYR A 895 15.81 20.34 -21.79
CA TYR A 895 14.78 19.79 -20.93
C TYR A 895 15.36 18.65 -20.11
N ASP A 896 14.77 18.39 -18.94
CA ASP A 896 14.93 17.12 -18.25
C ASP A 896 13.73 16.24 -18.55
N VAL A 897 13.98 14.96 -18.81
CA VAL A 897 12.94 13.95 -19.01
C VAL A 897 12.97 12.96 -17.87
N VAL A 898 11.80 12.70 -17.30
CA VAL A 898 11.57 11.49 -16.51
C VAL A 898 10.71 10.58 -17.38
N GLY A 899 11.26 9.45 -17.83
CA GLY A 899 10.62 8.51 -18.76
C GLY A 899 11.37 8.35 -20.10
N ASP A 900 10.85 7.51 -21.01
CA ASP A 900 11.39 7.34 -22.38
C ASP A 900 10.47 8.07 -23.37
N LEU A 901 11.06 8.92 -24.22
CA LEU A 901 10.33 9.71 -25.23
C LEU A 901 9.84 8.87 -26.41
N ASN A 902 10.22 7.58 -26.53
CA ASN A 902 9.76 6.67 -27.61
C ASN A 902 9.93 7.26 -29.03
N GLY A 903 10.99 8.04 -29.25
CA GLY A 903 11.26 8.69 -30.54
C GLY A 903 10.52 10.02 -30.81
N VAL A 904 9.76 10.54 -29.84
CA VAL A 904 9.16 11.89 -29.89
C VAL A 904 10.27 12.94 -29.79
N THR A 905 10.29 13.88 -30.74
CA THR A 905 11.23 15.01 -30.71
C THR A 905 10.60 16.15 -29.90
N VAL A 906 11.29 16.56 -28.82
CA VAL A 906 10.89 17.69 -27.97
C VAL A 906 11.73 18.91 -28.34
N THR A 907 11.06 20.04 -28.54
CA THR A 907 11.64 21.36 -28.81
C THR A 907 11.24 22.35 -27.72
N CYS A 908 12.21 23.10 -27.20
CA CYS A 908 11.96 24.11 -26.17
C CYS A 908 12.41 25.50 -26.62
N ALA A 909 11.63 26.52 -26.28
CA ALA A 909 11.95 27.91 -26.59
C ALA A 909 11.51 28.86 -25.46
N ALA A 910 12.14 30.03 -25.41
CA ALA A 910 11.77 31.09 -24.47
C ALA A 910 10.77 32.05 -25.11
N TYR A 911 9.70 32.38 -24.38
CA TYR A 911 8.59 33.19 -24.84
C TYR A 911 8.29 34.35 -23.88
N THR A 912 7.85 35.49 -24.44
CA THR A 912 7.38 36.63 -23.66
C THR A 912 5.96 36.46 -23.14
N ASP A 913 5.20 35.51 -23.71
CA ASP A 913 3.85 35.15 -23.27
C ASP A 913 3.92 34.31 -21.99
N THR A 914 3.06 34.60 -21.00
CA THR A 914 3.05 33.88 -19.71
C THR A 914 1.97 32.78 -19.63
N VAL A 915 1.14 32.64 -20.66
CA VAL A 915 0.06 31.66 -20.77
C VAL A 915 -0.11 31.22 -22.22
N ALA A 916 -0.44 29.95 -22.44
CA ALA A 916 -0.64 29.39 -23.78
C ALA A 916 -1.81 30.08 -24.53
N PRO A 917 -1.74 30.23 -25.87
CA PRO A 917 -0.69 29.75 -26.77
C PRO A 917 0.57 30.64 -26.78
N PHE A 918 1.74 30.02 -26.66
CA PHE A 918 3.04 30.70 -26.69
C PHE A 918 3.45 31.01 -28.14
N THR A 919 3.51 32.29 -28.49
CA THR A 919 3.71 32.73 -29.88
C THR A 919 4.85 33.73 -30.04
N ASN A 920 5.15 34.50 -28.99
CA ASN A 920 6.14 35.57 -29.04
C ASN A 920 7.48 35.13 -28.43
N LEU A 921 8.49 34.93 -29.27
CA LEU A 921 9.84 34.50 -28.86
C LEU A 921 10.62 35.62 -28.17
N VAL A 922 11.45 35.25 -27.20
CA VAL A 922 12.51 36.13 -26.68
C VAL A 922 13.58 36.34 -27.75
N THR A 923 13.93 37.60 -27.99
CA THR A 923 14.91 38.06 -29.00
C THR A 923 16.02 38.89 -28.37
N SER A 924 17.07 39.22 -29.13
CA SER A 924 18.17 40.08 -28.67
C SER A 924 17.73 41.50 -28.27
N SER A 925 16.57 41.96 -28.76
CA SER A 925 15.97 43.26 -28.44
C SER A 925 14.94 43.21 -27.31
N THR A 926 14.70 42.03 -26.72
CA THR A 926 13.74 41.87 -25.62
C THR A 926 14.26 42.56 -24.36
N LYS A 927 13.38 43.33 -23.69
CA LYS A 927 13.71 44.08 -22.48
C LYS A 927 14.23 43.15 -21.36
N PRO A 928 15.20 43.58 -20.53
CA PRO A 928 15.55 42.84 -19.32
C PRO A 928 14.34 42.52 -18.43
N GLY A 929 14.21 41.27 -17.98
CA GLY A 929 13.03 40.76 -17.29
C GLY A 929 13.00 39.24 -17.17
N THR A 930 11.92 38.71 -16.60
CA THR A 930 11.68 37.27 -16.42
C THR A 930 10.58 36.80 -17.37
N TYR A 931 10.84 35.71 -18.07
CA TYR A 931 10.05 35.14 -19.16
C TYR A 931 9.89 33.62 -18.98
N VAL A 932 9.05 33.00 -19.81
CA VAL A 932 8.73 31.57 -19.71
C VAL A 932 9.55 30.78 -20.72
N THR A 933 10.11 29.64 -20.32
CA THR A 933 10.57 28.61 -21.25
C THR A 933 9.56 27.49 -21.32
N HIS A 934 9.01 27.27 -22.50
CA HIS A 934 8.03 26.22 -22.76
C HIS A 934 8.60 25.20 -23.73
N CYS A 935 8.29 23.93 -23.49
CA CYS A 935 8.65 22.81 -24.36
C CYS A 935 7.40 22.23 -25.01
N SER A 936 7.52 21.82 -26.27
CA SER A 936 6.48 21.14 -27.02
C SER A 936 7.10 20.07 -27.92
N GLY A 937 6.31 19.06 -28.31
CA GLY A 937 6.74 17.99 -29.23
C GLY A 937 5.63 17.62 -30.20
N ASP A 938 6.00 17.19 -31.40
CA ASP A 938 5.05 16.74 -32.43
C ASP A 938 4.37 15.44 -31.97
N VAL A 939 3.06 15.51 -31.72
CA VAL A 939 2.25 14.36 -31.28
C VAL A 939 1.71 13.51 -32.44
N ASP A 940 2.16 13.76 -33.67
CA ASP A 940 1.55 13.14 -34.86
C ASP A 940 2.41 11.99 -35.39
N ASN A 941 2.22 10.79 -34.82
CA ASN A 941 2.71 9.56 -35.44
C ASN A 941 1.72 8.39 -35.40
N GLY A 942 0.42 8.69 -35.46
CA GLY A 942 -0.61 7.73 -35.88
C GLY A 942 -0.78 6.44 -35.06
N ALA A 943 -0.27 6.34 -33.83
CA ALA A 943 -0.54 5.22 -32.92
C ALA A 943 -1.77 5.51 -32.03
N PRO A 944 -2.63 4.53 -31.71
CA PRO A 944 -3.95 4.80 -31.11
C PRO A 944 -3.94 5.11 -29.61
N ASP A 945 -2.80 5.04 -28.93
CA ASP A 945 -2.73 4.95 -27.47
C ASP A 945 -1.74 5.98 -26.88
N ASN A 946 -2.03 7.28 -27.02
CA ASN A 946 -1.18 8.33 -26.44
C ASN A 946 -1.63 8.71 -25.02
N THR A 947 -0.83 8.37 -24.02
CA THR A 947 -0.78 9.09 -22.73
C THR A 947 -0.31 10.52 -22.98
N PRO A 948 -0.96 11.57 -22.44
CA PRO A 948 -0.49 12.94 -22.60
C PRO A 948 0.87 13.14 -21.92
N ILE A 949 1.85 13.69 -22.66
CA ILE A 949 3.13 14.17 -22.10
C ILE A 949 2.83 15.41 -21.26
N GLU A 950 3.19 15.40 -19.98
CA GLU A 950 3.08 16.57 -19.13
C GLU A 950 4.31 17.48 -19.31
N TYR A 951 4.09 18.71 -19.75
CA TYR A 951 5.12 19.74 -19.88
C TYR A 951 5.09 20.68 -18.67
N THR A 952 6.23 20.86 -18.02
CA THR A 952 6.41 21.85 -16.96
C THR A 952 7.27 22.99 -17.47
N ASP A 953 6.76 24.22 -17.36
CA ASP A 953 7.43 25.43 -17.79
C ASP A 953 8.61 25.79 -16.89
N GLY A 954 9.68 26.30 -17.51
CA GLY A 954 10.88 26.82 -16.86
C GLY A 954 10.93 28.34 -16.88
N VAL A 955 12.00 28.91 -16.31
CA VAL A 955 12.18 30.37 -16.19
C VAL A 955 13.33 30.86 -17.07
N TYR A 956 13.09 31.88 -17.88
CA TYR A 956 14.12 32.54 -18.67
C TYR A 956 14.34 33.99 -18.23
N THR A 957 15.58 34.37 -17.89
CA THR A 957 15.87 35.73 -17.42
C THR A 957 16.76 36.49 -18.40
N VAL A 958 16.32 37.66 -18.85
CA VAL A 958 17.16 38.61 -19.60
C VAL A 958 17.72 39.64 -18.63
N THR A 959 19.05 39.76 -18.60
CA THR A 959 19.81 40.65 -17.71
C THR A 959 20.27 41.92 -18.42
N LYS A 960 20.51 43.00 -17.66
CA LYS A 960 21.06 44.26 -18.17
C LYS A 960 22.53 44.10 -18.57
N VAL A 961 23.01 44.96 -19.45
CA VAL A 961 24.42 44.99 -19.91
C VAL A 961 25.14 46.23 -19.37
N PRO A 962 26.42 46.14 -19.00
CA PRO A 962 27.20 47.30 -18.58
C PRO A 962 27.39 48.31 -19.72
N LEU A 963 27.17 49.60 -19.43
CA LEU A 963 27.43 50.73 -20.32
C LEU A 963 28.36 51.72 -19.61
N THR A 964 29.46 52.10 -20.24
CA THR A 964 30.37 53.14 -19.71
C THR A 964 30.25 54.42 -20.53
N VAL A 965 30.06 55.56 -19.88
CA VAL A 965 30.00 56.90 -20.47
C VAL A 965 31.15 57.74 -19.92
N THR A 966 32.06 58.19 -20.77
CA THR A 966 33.27 58.93 -20.38
C THR A 966 33.20 60.35 -20.94
N ALA A 967 33.30 61.37 -20.09
CA ALA A 967 33.34 62.76 -20.55
C ALA A 967 34.69 63.06 -21.23
N GLU A 968 34.69 63.92 -22.25
CA GLU A 968 35.91 64.33 -22.92
C GLU A 968 36.77 65.26 -22.03
N SER A 969 38.07 65.29 -22.29
CA SER A 969 39.03 66.14 -21.58
C SER A 969 39.53 67.25 -22.50
N TRP A 970 39.70 68.46 -21.95
CA TRP A 970 40.10 69.64 -22.70
C TRP A 970 41.28 70.35 -22.08
N SER A 971 41.87 71.26 -22.85
CA SER A 971 42.88 72.21 -22.39
C SER A 971 42.50 73.62 -22.83
N LYS A 972 42.78 74.62 -21.98
CA LYS A 972 42.61 76.04 -22.30
C LYS A 972 43.72 76.88 -21.72
N THR A 973 43.80 78.14 -22.15
CA THR A 973 44.63 79.16 -21.48
C THR A 973 43.77 79.94 -20.49
N TYR A 974 44.37 80.47 -19.42
CA TYR A 974 43.69 81.37 -18.50
C TYR A 974 43.09 82.58 -19.26
N GLY A 975 41.84 82.93 -18.91
CA GLY A 975 41.01 83.90 -19.64
C GLY A 975 40.08 83.30 -20.69
N ASP A 976 40.38 82.11 -21.23
CA ASP A 976 39.54 81.47 -22.24
C ASP A 976 38.34 80.75 -21.59
N VAL A 977 37.19 80.76 -22.27
CA VAL A 977 35.96 80.05 -21.86
C VAL A 977 35.78 78.81 -22.72
N ILE A 978 35.55 77.64 -22.11
CA ILE A 978 35.12 76.41 -22.79
C ILE A 978 33.65 76.14 -22.43
N THR A 979 32.87 75.65 -23.39
CA THR A 979 31.47 75.25 -23.17
C THR A 979 31.29 73.77 -23.53
N PRO A 980 31.41 72.83 -22.58
CA PRO A 980 31.18 71.41 -22.84
C PRO A 980 29.76 71.16 -23.35
N ALA A 981 29.62 70.58 -24.53
CA ALA A 981 28.36 70.26 -25.19
C ALA A 981 27.98 68.80 -24.90
N GLY A 982 27.05 68.60 -23.96
CA GLY A 982 26.55 67.27 -23.56
C GLY A 982 25.95 66.38 -24.66
N ALA A 983 25.85 66.86 -25.91
CA ALA A 983 25.42 66.07 -27.07
C ALA A 983 26.59 65.40 -27.83
N SER A 984 27.81 65.91 -27.71
CA SER A 984 28.98 65.46 -28.49
C SER A 984 30.22 65.16 -27.66
N ASP A 985 30.30 65.73 -26.46
CA ASP A 985 31.54 65.88 -25.71
C ASP A 985 31.77 64.73 -24.71
N PHE A 986 31.49 63.52 -25.17
CA PHE A 986 31.64 62.27 -24.41
C PHE A 986 31.86 61.10 -25.37
N THR A 987 32.41 60.01 -24.83
CA THR A 987 32.47 58.72 -25.52
C THR A 987 31.68 57.68 -24.73
N SER A 988 31.22 56.63 -25.41
CA SER A 988 30.51 55.54 -24.77
C SER A 988 30.98 54.18 -25.25
N SER A 989 30.95 53.19 -24.37
CA SER A 989 31.36 51.81 -24.65
C SER A 989 30.41 50.83 -23.96
N GLY A 990 29.99 49.79 -24.67
CA GLY A 990 29.04 48.78 -24.17
C GLY A 990 27.62 48.88 -24.73
N LEU A 991 27.33 49.82 -25.63
CA LEU A 991 26.06 49.87 -26.36
C LEU A 991 25.93 48.65 -27.28
N VAL A 992 24.76 48.02 -27.27
CA VAL A 992 24.40 46.85 -28.08
C VAL A 992 23.15 47.15 -28.91
N ASN A 993 22.79 46.27 -29.85
CA ASN A 993 21.59 46.41 -30.70
C ASN A 993 21.46 47.70 -31.53
N GLY A 994 22.56 48.45 -31.72
CA GLY A 994 22.52 49.74 -32.42
C GLY A 994 21.92 50.89 -31.59
N ASP A 995 21.79 50.70 -30.27
CA ASP A 995 21.38 51.75 -29.35
C ASP A 995 22.39 52.92 -29.36
N GLY A 996 21.91 54.13 -29.07
CA GLY A 996 22.71 55.34 -29.02
C GLY A 996 22.38 56.19 -27.79
N ILE A 997 23.31 57.05 -27.39
CA ILE A 997 23.07 58.09 -26.37
C ILE A 997 22.77 59.40 -27.11
N GLY A 998 21.63 60.02 -26.81
CA GLY A 998 21.23 61.30 -27.40
C GLY A 998 21.79 62.52 -26.66
N SER A 999 21.98 62.41 -25.34
CA SER A 999 22.63 63.45 -24.54
C SER A 999 23.16 62.92 -23.20
N VAL A 1000 24.13 63.64 -22.64
CA VAL A 1000 24.71 63.47 -21.30
C VAL A 1000 24.76 64.85 -20.65
N THR A 1001 24.49 64.91 -19.34
CA THR A 1001 24.70 66.14 -18.57
C THR A 1001 26.16 66.22 -18.13
N LEU A 1002 26.90 67.23 -18.59
CA LEU A 1002 28.29 67.47 -18.21
C LEU A 1002 28.36 68.66 -17.25
N THR A 1003 29.04 68.50 -16.11
CA THR A 1003 29.22 69.57 -15.12
C THR A 1003 30.69 69.77 -14.80
N THR A 1004 31.15 71.02 -14.81
CA THR A 1004 32.54 71.38 -14.49
C THR A 1004 32.64 72.85 -14.06
N SER A 1005 33.53 73.14 -13.11
CA SER A 1005 33.89 74.51 -12.72
C SER A 1005 35.03 75.10 -13.55
N GLY A 1006 35.79 74.28 -14.28
CA GLY A 1006 36.95 74.71 -15.09
C GLY A 1006 36.60 75.40 -16.41
N ALA A 1007 35.32 75.40 -16.80
CA ALA A 1007 34.83 75.97 -18.04
C ALA A 1007 34.96 77.52 -18.11
N MET A 1008 34.77 78.22 -16.99
CA MET A 1008 34.72 79.69 -16.94
C MET A 1008 36.09 80.35 -17.13
N GLY A 1009 36.16 81.52 -17.78
CA GLY A 1009 37.42 82.25 -18.05
C GLY A 1009 38.23 82.64 -16.80
N THR A 1010 37.57 82.70 -15.64
CA THR A 1010 38.16 82.97 -14.33
C THR A 1010 38.72 81.72 -13.62
N ALA A 1011 38.59 80.53 -14.19
CA ALA A 1011 39.18 79.32 -13.63
C ALA A 1011 40.71 79.34 -13.80
N GLY A 1012 41.43 79.60 -12.72
CA GLY A 1012 42.88 79.75 -12.68
C GLY A 1012 43.67 78.44 -12.80
N VAL A 1013 44.97 78.57 -13.03
CA VAL A 1013 45.95 77.47 -13.16
C VAL A 1013 46.07 76.67 -11.87
N ALA A 1014 45.90 77.30 -10.70
CA ALA A 1014 46.00 76.63 -9.40
C ALA A 1014 44.94 75.53 -9.19
N GLY A 1015 43.76 75.64 -9.84
CA GLY A 1015 42.71 74.62 -9.76
C GLY A 1015 42.78 73.55 -10.85
N SER A 1016 43.76 73.61 -11.75
CA SER A 1016 43.94 72.67 -12.84
C SER A 1016 44.57 71.35 -12.37
N PRO A 1017 44.08 70.18 -12.80
CA PRO A 1017 42.94 69.98 -13.70
C PRO A 1017 41.58 69.99 -12.98
N TYR A 1018 40.57 70.60 -13.61
CA TYR A 1018 39.18 70.61 -13.13
C TYR A 1018 38.42 69.40 -13.66
N SER A 1019 37.70 68.65 -12.81
CA SER A 1019 36.89 67.50 -13.25
C SER A 1019 35.71 67.93 -14.13
N VAL A 1020 35.41 67.12 -15.14
CA VAL A 1020 34.19 67.18 -15.96
C VAL A 1020 33.39 65.94 -15.66
N VAL A 1021 32.34 66.09 -14.87
CA VAL A 1021 31.54 64.96 -14.37
C VAL A 1021 30.34 64.70 -15.29
N PRO A 1022 30.27 63.54 -15.98
CA PRO A 1022 29.10 63.15 -16.75
C PRO A 1022 28.02 62.53 -15.86
N SER A 1023 26.76 62.80 -16.17
CA SER A 1023 25.59 62.22 -15.49
C SER A 1023 24.35 62.24 -16.38
N ALA A 1024 23.29 61.54 -15.97
CA ALA A 1024 21.97 61.58 -16.62
C ALA A 1024 22.01 61.36 -18.14
N ALA A 1025 22.66 60.28 -18.58
CA ALA A 1025 22.69 59.88 -19.98
C ALA A 1025 21.28 59.47 -20.44
N VAL A 1026 20.82 60.05 -21.54
CA VAL A 1026 19.51 59.77 -22.14
C VAL A 1026 19.73 59.08 -23.48
N GLY A 1027 18.99 58.00 -23.74
CA GLY A 1027 19.08 57.29 -25.01
C GLY A 1027 18.58 58.13 -26.17
N ALA A 1028 19.07 57.83 -27.37
CA ALA A 1028 18.52 58.40 -28.60
C ALA A 1028 17.00 58.14 -28.67
N ALA A 1029 16.23 59.08 -29.20
CA ALA A 1029 14.75 59.03 -29.24
C ALA A 1029 14.07 58.86 -27.87
N SER A 1030 14.68 59.35 -26.78
CA SER A 1030 14.15 59.30 -25.40
C SER A 1030 14.04 57.89 -24.81
N GLN A 1031 14.84 56.93 -25.28
CA GLN A 1031 14.94 55.61 -24.65
C GLN A 1031 15.45 55.75 -23.20
N VAL A 1032 14.76 55.10 -22.27
CA VAL A 1032 15.17 55.03 -20.86
C VAL A 1032 16.31 54.01 -20.74
N LEU A 1033 17.55 54.47 -20.90
CA LEU A 1033 18.74 53.58 -20.93
C LEU A 1033 18.87 52.71 -19.68
N THR A 1034 18.43 53.21 -18.51
CA THR A 1034 18.48 52.47 -17.24
C THR A 1034 17.60 51.23 -17.21
N ASP A 1035 16.66 51.08 -18.13
CA ASP A 1035 15.86 49.86 -18.27
C ASP A 1035 16.63 48.71 -18.93
N TYR A 1036 17.70 49.04 -19.67
CA TYR A 1036 18.44 48.12 -20.54
C TYR A 1036 19.90 47.94 -20.11
N TYR A 1037 20.50 48.99 -19.54
CA TYR A 1037 21.91 49.06 -19.20
C TYR A 1037 22.15 49.40 -17.73
N ASP A 1038 23.25 48.87 -17.18
CA ASP A 1038 23.84 49.32 -15.92
C ASP A 1038 24.94 50.35 -16.25
N ILE A 1039 24.65 51.64 -16.01
CA ILE A 1039 25.46 52.76 -16.51
C ILE A 1039 26.55 53.15 -15.49
N THR A 1040 27.79 53.22 -15.96
CA THR A 1040 28.96 53.73 -15.22
C THR A 1040 29.46 55.02 -15.88
N TYR A 1041 29.70 56.05 -15.07
CA TYR A 1041 30.19 57.36 -15.51
C TYR A 1041 31.68 57.51 -15.18
N VAL A 1042 32.46 58.03 -16.14
CA VAL A 1042 33.89 58.30 -15.98
C VAL A 1042 34.15 59.77 -16.27
N ASP A 1043 34.76 60.46 -15.31
CA ASP A 1043 35.05 61.89 -15.39
C ASP A 1043 36.14 62.21 -16.42
N GLY A 1044 35.95 63.32 -17.14
CA GLY A 1044 36.97 63.99 -17.94
C GLY A 1044 37.67 65.09 -17.13
N ALA A 1045 38.55 65.86 -17.77
CA ALA A 1045 39.29 66.92 -17.10
C ALA A 1045 39.54 68.15 -18.00
N ILE A 1046 39.51 69.36 -17.44
CA ILE A 1046 39.96 70.59 -18.08
C ILE A 1046 41.29 71.03 -17.47
N THR A 1047 42.33 71.09 -18.29
CA THR A 1047 43.65 71.60 -17.90
C THR A 1047 43.79 73.07 -18.30
N VAL A 1048 44.27 73.93 -17.41
CA VAL A 1048 44.43 75.37 -17.65
C VAL A 1048 45.93 75.74 -17.68
N ALA A 1049 46.37 76.35 -18.78
CA ALA A 1049 47.72 76.88 -18.95
C ALA A 1049 47.78 78.39 -18.65
N ARG A 1050 48.96 78.89 -18.28
CA ARG A 1050 49.19 80.33 -18.02
C ARG A 1050 49.04 81.17 -19.28
N LYS A 1051 48.53 82.39 -19.14
CA LYS A 1051 48.42 83.38 -20.22
C LYS A 1051 49.69 84.22 -20.31
N SER A 1052 50.18 84.54 -21.50
CA SER A 1052 51.31 85.47 -21.62
C SER A 1052 50.90 86.89 -21.25
N LEU A 1053 51.69 87.54 -20.38
CA LEU A 1053 51.60 88.97 -20.08
C LEU A 1053 52.90 89.65 -20.51
N THR A 1054 52.81 90.58 -21.44
CA THR A 1054 53.97 91.32 -21.93
C THR A 1054 54.25 92.51 -21.01
N VAL A 1055 55.50 92.62 -20.59
CA VAL A 1055 56.02 93.68 -19.72
C VAL A 1055 57.01 94.49 -20.54
N GLU A 1056 56.64 95.70 -20.91
CA GLU A 1056 57.45 96.59 -21.74
C GLU A 1056 58.00 97.74 -20.88
N ALA A 1057 59.32 97.83 -20.77
CA ALA A 1057 59.94 98.93 -20.04
C ALA A 1057 59.70 100.26 -20.77
N ASP A 1058 59.38 101.32 -20.04
CA ASP A 1058 59.09 102.62 -20.66
C ASP A 1058 60.36 103.27 -21.23
N ASP A 1059 60.24 103.92 -22.38
CA ASP A 1059 61.29 104.79 -22.93
C ASP A 1059 61.42 106.10 -22.13
N VAL A 1060 62.63 106.48 -21.73
CA VAL A 1060 62.89 107.67 -20.91
C VAL A 1060 63.82 108.66 -21.64
N MET A 1061 63.35 109.89 -21.88
CA MET A 1061 64.17 110.96 -22.46
C MET A 1061 64.57 112.00 -21.39
N LEU A 1062 65.86 112.07 -21.08
CA LEU A 1062 66.44 112.98 -20.10
C LEU A 1062 66.91 114.30 -20.76
N GLN A 1063 66.86 115.39 -20.01
CA GLN A 1063 67.42 116.69 -20.43
C GLN A 1063 68.85 116.85 -19.88
N VAL A 1064 69.72 117.58 -20.59
CA VAL A 1064 71.13 117.77 -20.18
C VAL A 1064 71.21 118.39 -18.77
N GLY A 1065 71.79 117.65 -17.81
CA GLY A 1065 71.97 118.06 -16.41
C GLY A 1065 70.95 117.50 -15.41
N ALA A 1066 69.96 116.71 -15.86
CA ALA A 1066 68.99 116.04 -14.98
C ALA A 1066 69.62 114.89 -14.17
N ALA A 1067 69.05 114.58 -13.00
CA ALA A 1067 69.47 113.44 -12.17
C ALA A 1067 69.15 112.10 -12.88
N ILE A 1068 70.03 111.11 -12.76
CA ILE A 1068 69.84 109.78 -13.33
C ILE A 1068 68.78 109.03 -12.50
N PRO A 1069 67.71 108.49 -13.11
CA PRO A 1069 66.68 107.72 -12.39
C PRO A 1069 67.26 106.51 -11.66
N THR A 1070 66.77 106.22 -10.46
CA THR A 1070 67.15 105.02 -9.68
C THR A 1070 66.27 103.81 -9.96
N SER A 1071 65.20 103.96 -10.75
CA SER A 1071 64.27 102.90 -11.17
C SER A 1071 63.48 103.33 -12.41
N TYR A 1072 63.03 102.36 -13.20
CA TYR A 1072 62.25 102.59 -14.41
C TYR A 1072 60.85 101.95 -14.29
N SER A 1073 59.84 102.59 -14.87
CA SER A 1073 58.49 102.04 -14.98
C SER A 1073 58.37 101.10 -16.17
N ALA A 1074 57.35 100.24 -16.13
CA ALA A 1074 56.98 99.39 -17.25
C ALA A 1074 55.46 99.42 -17.43
N SER A 1075 55.04 99.21 -18.67
CA SER A 1075 53.65 99.01 -19.04
C SER A 1075 53.36 97.52 -19.28
N TYR A 1076 52.13 97.11 -18.96
CA TYR A 1076 51.70 95.71 -19.04
C TYR A 1076 50.59 95.56 -20.09
N THR A 1077 50.76 94.62 -21.02
CA THR A 1077 49.73 94.30 -22.01
C THR A 1077 49.46 92.79 -22.03
N GLY A 1078 48.19 92.41 -22.21
CA GLY A 1078 47.77 91.00 -22.20
C GLY A 1078 46.94 90.57 -20.99
N TRP A 1079 46.55 91.51 -20.13
CA TRP A 1079 45.58 91.26 -19.06
C TRP A 1079 44.27 90.68 -19.61
N VAL A 1080 43.68 89.75 -18.86
CA VAL A 1080 42.38 89.13 -19.13
C VAL A 1080 41.50 89.32 -17.89
N ASN A 1081 40.22 88.97 -17.95
CA ASN A 1081 39.30 89.01 -16.80
C ASN A 1081 39.19 90.33 -16.00
N GLY A 1082 39.67 91.46 -16.56
CA GLY A 1082 39.65 92.79 -15.91
C GLY A 1082 40.84 93.09 -15.00
N GLU A 1083 41.82 92.18 -14.91
CA GLU A 1083 43.00 92.30 -14.06
C GLU A 1083 43.93 93.45 -14.51
N ASN A 1084 44.67 94.05 -13.58
CA ASN A 1084 45.65 95.11 -13.84
C ASN A 1084 46.72 95.17 -12.73
N ASP A 1085 47.79 95.94 -12.93
CA ASP A 1085 48.96 96.03 -12.05
C ASP A 1085 48.75 96.89 -10.78
N ASP A 1086 47.59 97.52 -10.61
CA ASP A 1086 47.28 98.42 -9.50
C ASP A 1086 46.09 97.94 -8.66
N THR A 1087 44.87 98.07 -9.20
CA THR A 1087 43.60 97.94 -8.46
C THR A 1087 43.03 96.52 -8.43
N GLN A 1088 43.38 95.67 -9.39
CA GLN A 1088 42.89 94.29 -9.51
C GLN A 1088 44.01 93.34 -9.96
N GLN A 1089 44.99 93.18 -9.08
CA GLN A 1089 46.14 92.33 -9.34
C GLN A 1089 45.77 90.84 -9.38
N PRO A 1090 46.39 90.04 -10.28
CA PRO A 1090 46.14 88.61 -10.36
C PRO A 1090 46.66 87.88 -9.11
N ALA A 1091 46.22 86.65 -8.90
CA ALA A 1091 46.69 85.82 -7.79
C ALA A 1091 48.22 85.65 -7.84
N GLY A 1092 48.88 85.84 -6.69
CA GLY A 1092 50.34 85.74 -6.57
C GLY A 1092 51.14 86.84 -7.27
N TRP A 1093 50.54 87.99 -7.58
CA TRP A 1093 51.22 89.10 -8.24
C TRP A 1093 52.42 89.63 -7.47
N VAL A 1094 53.57 89.68 -8.15
CA VAL A 1094 54.78 90.38 -7.77
C VAL A 1094 55.24 91.16 -8.99
N ALA A 1095 55.32 92.48 -8.88
CA ALA A 1095 55.72 93.34 -10.00
C ALA A 1095 57.18 93.08 -10.42
N PRO A 1096 57.45 92.97 -11.74
CA PRO A 1096 58.81 93.01 -12.28
C PRO A 1096 59.58 94.28 -11.92
N THR A 1097 60.92 94.16 -11.90
CA THR A 1097 61.84 95.28 -11.66
C THR A 1097 62.58 95.63 -12.94
N CYS A 1098 62.66 96.93 -13.27
CA CYS A 1098 63.30 97.42 -14.50
C CYS A 1098 64.50 98.32 -14.19
N GLU A 1099 65.63 98.01 -14.82
CA GLU A 1099 66.92 98.65 -14.60
C GLU A 1099 67.61 99.00 -15.92
N SER A 1100 68.54 99.95 -15.88
CA SER A 1100 69.37 100.33 -17.02
C SER A 1100 70.82 100.52 -16.59
N SER A 1101 71.76 100.34 -17.52
CA SER A 1101 73.18 100.63 -17.31
C SER A 1101 73.56 102.10 -17.56
N PHE A 1102 72.58 102.95 -17.90
CA PHE A 1102 72.78 104.38 -18.15
C PHE A 1102 73.40 105.10 -16.95
N ASN A 1103 74.46 105.87 -17.19
CA ASN A 1103 75.18 106.56 -16.11
C ASN A 1103 75.79 107.88 -16.61
N SER A 1104 76.46 108.62 -15.72
CA SER A 1104 76.99 109.96 -16.00
C SER A 1104 78.10 110.01 -17.05
N THR A 1105 78.61 108.87 -17.52
CA THR A 1105 79.61 108.77 -18.59
C THR A 1105 79.00 108.42 -19.96
N THR A 1106 77.70 108.13 -20.04
CA THR A 1106 77.03 107.79 -21.30
C THR A 1106 77.08 108.99 -22.26
N PRO A 1107 77.57 108.83 -23.51
CA PRO A 1107 77.68 109.93 -24.47
C PRO A 1107 76.32 110.52 -24.86
N LEU A 1108 76.29 111.85 -25.03
CA LEU A 1108 75.09 112.61 -25.41
C LEU A 1108 74.43 112.02 -26.67
N GLY A 1109 73.12 111.77 -26.60
CA GLY A 1109 72.33 111.20 -27.70
C GLY A 1109 72.42 109.68 -27.90
N THR A 1110 73.13 108.93 -27.05
CA THR A 1110 73.22 107.45 -27.15
C THR A 1110 72.10 106.78 -26.35
N PRO A 1111 71.23 105.95 -26.97
CA PRO A 1111 70.25 105.15 -26.24
C PRO A 1111 70.91 104.01 -25.48
N VAL A 1112 70.47 103.77 -24.25
CA VAL A 1112 70.84 102.60 -23.44
C VAL A 1112 69.59 101.85 -23.06
N ASP A 1113 69.58 100.53 -23.23
CA ASP A 1113 68.41 99.70 -22.95
C ASP A 1113 68.00 99.77 -21.47
N VAL A 1114 66.68 99.73 -21.25
CA VAL A 1114 66.03 99.50 -19.96
C VAL A 1114 65.45 98.09 -20.02
N THR A 1115 66.00 97.19 -19.21
CA THR A 1115 65.59 95.78 -19.19
C THR A 1115 64.82 95.48 -17.91
N CYS A 1116 63.64 94.86 -18.06
CA CYS A 1116 62.85 94.35 -16.94
C CYS A 1116 63.13 92.87 -16.70
N SER A 1117 63.14 92.45 -15.43
CA SER A 1117 63.24 91.04 -15.04
C SER A 1117 62.59 90.78 -13.69
N GLY A 1118 62.39 89.50 -13.36
CA GLY A 1118 61.73 89.09 -12.12
C GLY A 1118 60.20 89.18 -12.18
N GLY A 1119 59.56 89.27 -11.02
CA GLY A 1119 58.10 89.26 -10.89
C GLY A 1119 57.47 87.86 -10.97
N ALA A 1120 56.20 87.76 -10.57
CA ALA A 1120 55.43 86.52 -10.60
C ALA A 1120 53.93 86.82 -10.72
N ALA A 1121 53.20 85.90 -11.34
CA ALA A 1121 51.74 85.82 -11.30
C ALA A 1121 51.36 84.34 -11.49
N GLU A 1122 50.40 83.81 -10.73
CA GLU A 1122 50.08 82.38 -10.78
C GLU A 1122 49.50 81.98 -12.15
N ASP A 1123 48.69 82.85 -12.74
CA ASP A 1123 47.95 82.60 -13.96
C ASP A 1123 48.60 83.20 -15.23
N TYR A 1124 49.70 83.95 -15.07
CA TYR A 1124 50.40 84.59 -16.18
C TYR A 1124 51.87 84.17 -16.29
N GLU A 1125 52.38 84.16 -17.51
CA GLU A 1125 53.79 84.01 -17.83
C GLU A 1125 54.32 85.32 -18.42
N PHE A 1126 55.39 85.87 -17.84
CA PHE A 1126 55.91 87.18 -18.25
C PHE A 1126 56.81 87.10 -19.48
N VAL A 1127 56.57 88.00 -20.43
CA VAL A 1127 57.39 88.22 -21.61
C VAL A 1127 57.94 89.64 -21.55
N PHE A 1128 59.25 89.79 -21.41
CA PHE A 1128 59.89 91.11 -21.23
C PHE A 1128 60.30 91.73 -22.56
N VAL A 1129 59.97 93.00 -22.74
CA VAL A 1129 60.39 93.86 -23.85
C VAL A 1129 61.19 95.02 -23.28
N SER A 1130 62.36 95.30 -23.86
CA SER A 1130 63.25 96.36 -23.37
C SER A 1130 62.85 97.71 -23.95
N GLY A 1131 62.83 98.74 -23.10
CA GLY A 1131 62.77 100.16 -23.49
C GLY A 1131 64.17 100.75 -23.58
N SER A 1132 64.28 102.08 -23.63
CA SER A 1132 65.56 102.79 -23.76
C SER A 1132 65.59 104.12 -23.00
N VAL A 1133 66.78 104.56 -22.59
CA VAL A 1133 67.01 105.87 -21.99
C VAL A 1133 68.04 106.69 -22.78
N THR A 1134 67.70 107.95 -23.12
CA THR A 1134 68.49 108.87 -23.98
C THR A 1134 68.51 110.32 -23.45
N VAL A 1135 69.40 111.19 -23.97
CA VAL A 1135 69.48 112.65 -23.63
C VAL A 1135 69.33 113.54 -24.87
N GLY A 1136 68.42 114.55 -24.86
CA GLY A 1136 68.07 115.41 -26.02
C GLY A 1136 68.54 116.89 -26.02
N ASN A 1137 68.39 117.61 -27.16
CA ASN A 1137 68.69 119.05 -27.41
C ASN A 1137 67.39 119.94 -27.45
N PRO A 1138 67.43 121.27 -27.23
CA PRO A 1138 66.21 122.12 -27.03
C PRO A 1138 65.42 122.52 -28.32
N GLU A 1139 64.08 122.57 -28.25
CA GLU A 1139 63.10 122.83 -29.36
C GLU A 1139 62.21 124.12 -29.19
N VAL A 1140 61.57 124.60 -30.29
CA VAL A 1140 60.76 125.84 -30.50
C VAL A 1140 59.28 125.53 -30.89
N THR A 1141 58.28 126.39 -30.55
CA THR A 1141 56.80 126.16 -30.61
C THR A 1141 56.01 126.97 -31.67
N VAL A 1142 54.87 126.49 -32.20
CA VAL A 1142 53.95 127.18 -33.17
C VAL A 1142 52.46 127.04 -32.77
N GLU A 1143 51.66 128.12 -32.80
CA GLU A 1143 50.20 128.13 -32.48
C GLU A 1143 49.31 128.55 -33.68
N ASN A 1144 48.14 127.91 -33.86
CA ASN A 1144 47.15 128.26 -34.90
C ASN A 1144 45.79 128.64 -34.28
N THR A 1145 45.30 129.86 -34.55
CA THR A 1145 44.10 130.46 -33.96
C THR A 1145 42.90 130.43 -34.90
N THR A 1146 41.84 129.72 -34.50
CA THR A 1146 40.44 129.67 -35.01
C THR A 1146 40.04 128.71 -36.15
N LYS A 1147 38.93 127.98 -35.89
CA LYS A 1147 38.27 126.91 -36.64
C LYS A 1147 36.83 127.36 -36.99
N PRO A 1148 36.33 127.27 -38.24
CA PRO A 1148 34.91 127.52 -38.54
C PRO A 1148 34.10 126.21 -38.50
N ALA A 1149 32.87 126.30 -37.99
CA ALA A 1149 31.83 125.26 -38.04
C ALA A 1149 30.73 125.72 -39.01
N TYR A 1150 30.24 124.85 -39.92
CA TYR A 1150 28.81 124.60 -40.17
C TYR A 1150 28.52 123.53 -41.24
N GLU A 1151 27.31 122.99 -41.13
CA GLU A 1151 26.68 121.82 -41.77
C GLU A 1151 26.14 122.03 -43.21
N THR A 1152 26.02 120.89 -43.93
CA THR A 1152 25.21 120.49 -45.10
C THR A 1152 24.65 121.47 -46.16
N SER A 1153 25.06 121.21 -47.42
CA SER A 1153 24.46 121.52 -48.75
C SER A 1153 23.94 122.93 -49.08
N GLY A 1154 24.75 123.71 -49.82
CA GLY A 1154 24.28 124.65 -50.86
C GLY A 1154 24.18 126.15 -50.52
N SER A 1155 25.30 126.88 -50.38
CA SER A 1155 25.40 128.35 -50.63
C SER A 1155 26.87 128.82 -50.64
N THR A 1156 27.15 129.96 -51.29
CA THR A 1156 28.40 130.35 -51.98
C THR A 1156 29.14 131.57 -51.38
N ALA A 1157 29.92 131.42 -50.29
CA ALA A 1157 30.83 132.47 -49.77
C ALA A 1157 32.21 131.92 -49.31
N ASN A 1158 33.31 132.67 -49.55
CA ASN A 1158 34.72 132.30 -49.29
C ASN A 1158 35.15 132.47 -47.80
N VAL A 1159 36.08 131.62 -47.31
CA VAL A 1159 36.64 131.61 -45.93
C VAL A 1159 38.14 132.00 -45.93
N ALA A 1160 38.61 132.72 -44.90
CA ALA A 1160 40.02 133.15 -44.72
C ALA A 1160 40.72 132.41 -43.56
N LEU A 1161 42.02 132.10 -43.71
CA LEU A 1161 42.91 131.44 -42.71
C LEU A 1161 44.15 132.32 -42.42
N SER A 1162 44.65 132.31 -41.18
CA SER A 1162 45.88 133.02 -40.73
C SER A 1162 46.68 132.23 -39.67
N ALA A 1163 48.01 132.21 -39.75
CA ALA A 1163 48.93 131.62 -38.74
C ALA A 1163 50.17 132.51 -38.50
N THR A 1164 50.79 132.45 -37.31
CA THR A 1164 51.98 133.23 -36.89
C THR A 1164 53.03 132.31 -36.24
N ILE A 1165 54.34 132.54 -36.46
CA ILE A 1165 55.46 131.81 -35.84
C ILE A 1165 56.41 132.80 -35.16
N THR A 1166 56.80 132.55 -33.90
CA THR A 1166 57.76 133.33 -33.11
C THR A 1166 58.97 132.47 -32.66
N ASP A 1167 60.08 133.10 -32.25
CA ASP A 1167 61.28 132.49 -31.62
C ASP A 1167 62.12 131.49 -32.45
N TRP A 1168 62.35 131.77 -33.73
CA TRP A 1168 63.25 130.99 -34.59
C TRP A 1168 64.67 131.61 -34.77
N ALA A 1169 65.69 130.78 -35.01
CA ALA A 1169 67.07 131.26 -35.24
C ALA A 1169 67.33 131.70 -36.70
N PRO A 1170 68.19 132.71 -36.97
CA PRO A 1170 68.44 133.22 -38.33
C PRO A 1170 69.06 132.18 -39.27
N GLY A 1171 68.44 131.95 -40.44
CA GLY A 1171 69.00 131.13 -41.53
C GLY A 1171 68.19 129.88 -41.91
N CYS A 1172 67.10 129.56 -41.20
CA CYS A 1172 66.22 128.45 -41.57
C CYS A 1172 65.25 128.85 -42.72
N LYS A 1173 64.56 127.89 -43.35
CA LYS A 1173 63.49 128.12 -44.34
C LYS A 1173 62.15 127.66 -43.77
N VAL A 1174 61.13 128.52 -43.79
CA VAL A 1174 59.74 128.17 -43.41
C VAL A 1174 58.93 127.91 -44.68
N THR A 1175 58.31 126.74 -44.78
CA THR A 1175 57.42 126.36 -45.90
C THR A 1175 56.02 126.10 -45.36
N PHE A 1176 55.02 126.81 -45.87
CA PHE A 1176 53.61 126.56 -45.55
C PHE A 1176 53.00 125.64 -46.62
N THR A 1177 52.46 124.50 -46.21
CA THR A 1177 51.81 123.53 -47.10
C THR A 1177 50.34 123.43 -46.73
N LEU A 1178 49.45 123.91 -47.61
CA LEU A 1178 48.01 123.68 -47.51
C LEU A 1178 47.67 122.37 -48.21
N ASN A 1179 47.13 121.40 -47.47
CA ASN A 1179 46.72 120.10 -47.99
C ASN A 1179 45.18 120.02 -48.12
N PRO A 1180 44.60 120.21 -49.32
CA PRO A 1180 43.18 119.93 -49.55
C PRO A 1180 42.89 118.42 -49.60
N SER A 1181 41.70 118.01 -49.16
CA SER A 1181 41.35 116.61 -48.86
C SER A 1181 41.25 115.66 -50.07
N THR A 1182 41.24 116.18 -51.31
CA THR A 1182 41.23 115.36 -52.53
C THR A 1182 42.08 115.95 -53.65
N GLY A 1183 43.36 115.57 -53.72
CA GLY A 1183 44.19 115.64 -54.94
C GLY A 1183 45.23 116.76 -55.02
N THR A 1184 46.51 116.35 -55.03
CA THR A 1184 47.75 117.09 -55.41
C THR A 1184 47.86 118.55 -54.96
N ALA A 1185 48.49 118.74 -53.80
CA ALA A 1185 48.92 120.02 -53.26
C ALA A 1185 49.91 120.72 -54.20
N SER A 1186 49.62 121.98 -54.56
CA SER A 1186 50.61 122.91 -55.11
C SER A 1186 51.01 123.89 -54.00
N PRO A 1187 52.26 123.87 -53.52
CA PRO A 1187 52.70 124.70 -52.41
C PRO A 1187 52.77 126.19 -52.83
N TYR A 1188 52.10 127.06 -52.06
CA TYR A 1188 52.37 128.50 -52.12
C TYR A 1188 53.64 128.79 -51.34
N THR A 1189 54.72 129.08 -52.06
CA THR A 1189 55.97 129.54 -51.43
C THR A 1189 55.95 131.06 -51.34
N VAL A 1190 55.85 131.61 -50.12
CA VAL A 1190 56.07 133.04 -49.86
C VAL A 1190 57.51 133.22 -49.42
N TYR A 1191 58.29 133.99 -50.17
CA TYR A 1191 59.63 134.42 -49.75
C TYR A 1191 59.49 135.72 -48.96
N THR A 1192 59.77 135.70 -47.66
CA THR A 1192 60.02 136.93 -46.91
C THR A 1192 61.53 137.07 -46.71
N THR A 1193 62.02 138.28 -46.89
CA THR A 1193 63.41 138.64 -46.60
C THR A 1193 63.37 139.68 -45.49
N ALA A 1194 63.92 139.31 -44.33
CA ALA A 1194 64.17 140.11 -43.12
C ALA A 1194 63.03 140.25 -42.06
N SER A 1195 63.26 139.49 -40.98
CA SER A 1195 62.94 139.68 -39.55
C SER A 1195 61.53 140.09 -39.10
N ASN A 1196 60.89 139.11 -38.45
CA ASN A 1196 59.92 139.20 -37.34
C ASN A 1196 58.46 139.35 -37.79
N ASP A 1197 57.73 138.23 -37.65
CA ASP A 1197 56.31 137.99 -37.91
C ASP A 1197 55.88 137.93 -39.40
N VAL A 1198 55.50 136.73 -39.85
CA VAL A 1198 54.92 136.50 -41.17
C VAL A 1198 53.48 136.03 -41.00
N SER A 1199 52.52 136.86 -41.40
CA SER A 1199 51.10 136.50 -41.52
C SER A 1199 50.80 136.13 -42.97
N VAL A 1200 50.34 134.90 -43.22
CA VAL A 1200 49.88 134.46 -44.56
C VAL A 1200 48.36 134.41 -44.57
N ASN A 1201 47.73 135.27 -45.38
CA ASN A 1201 46.28 135.24 -45.64
C ASN A 1201 46.01 134.57 -46.98
N ALA A 1202 45.30 133.45 -47.00
CA ALA A 1202 44.82 132.79 -48.22
C ALA A 1202 43.28 132.89 -48.30
N VAL A 1203 42.76 133.30 -49.47
CA VAL A 1203 41.32 133.33 -49.79
C VAL A 1203 41.04 132.20 -50.77
N LEU A 1204 40.25 131.21 -50.37
CA LEU A 1204 39.87 130.07 -51.23
C LEU A 1204 38.53 130.35 -51.94
N PRO A 1205 38.40 130.14 -53.27
CA PRO A 1205 37.13 130.25 -53.99
C PRO A 1205 36.17 129.09 -53.66
N VAL A 1206 34.87 129.36 -53.63
CA VAL A 1206 33.80 128.35 -53.48
C VAL A 1206 33.93 127.22 -54.51
N GLY A 1207 33.98 125.96 -54.03
CA GLY A 1207 33.97 124.75 -54.87
C GLY A 1207 35.25 123.89 -54.85
N VAL A 1208 36.20 124.16 -53.95
CA VAL A 1208 37.38 123.31 -53.70
C VAL A 1208 37.36 122.87 -52.22
N TYR A 1209 37.42 121.55 -52.02
CA TYR A 1209 37.00 120.72 -50.87
C TYR A 1209 37.72 120.92 -49.54
#